data_AF-A0A4R1WP62-F1
#
_entry.id   AF-A0A4R1WP62-F1
#
_cell.length_a   1.000
_cell.length_b   1.000
_cell.length_c   1.000
_cell.angle_alpha   90.00
_cell.angle_beta   90.00
_cell.angle_gamma   90.00
#
_symmetry.space_group_name_H-M   'P 1'
#
loop_
_entity.id
_entity.type
_entity.pdbx_description
1 polymer ?
#
loop_
_entity_poly.entity_id
_entity_poly.type
_entity_poly.pdbx_seq_one_letter_code
_entity_poly.pdbx_strand_id
1 'polypeptide(L)'
;MAKTMSALHRIEAKVLASTRKAVALRQKRIAKAMFEIAEMMSAFASVLPDNKVIGFFGPECGLPRSDVRTYLKLAKLSHEDRGSIRKNVASFSTLKALVQVKPEARDEAMQRMAKGTRLGPVDITRIQRDQRLASIGADVLKTKQEASFFTRQARKPVNNIRDFRSRFTEFALSLEEFYFAHLDKFDDMSDAERTAFDQQCAEFKRTAAEALTQFEAIFDVSNLPGIWEQDCYTGMRESNRLARAYHALCDIAKGLFEPWSQGEDGERPGGISAGFVDPYYLDALLWLCGQPTHLNANSSIRPVPSSGEAPSVMPSTRLRSIELCAGAGGQALGLHSAGFDAQVLFERDKDAVATLRQNDWLGEVVAADIKQVDFSRYKDVDLIAGGVPCPGHSNAGKRKGRDDERDLFMEAVGIVGTVRPKAFFFENVKGFNEKPNADYRAELHGMLTDLGYDSRVFAFTGADLGLPQLRPRIALIGFRDGRMRDFHMPPIFPEWASTVGSAIGDLVRANGWEHADAWIEKANRLAPTILGGSHKSNATGFTTNYSKETMEALQLDPTRIADQAPPKGHPADAPFALTHAMAARMQAFPDDWNFHGNLQAKKRQIGNALPPIMARAVGLAIYSALTGEKFDYEQALQMPIVRSETLTQWRDRVGLNGGSRRYHHSQAAELEIQEAGDMGADWDALRA
;
A
#
# COMPACT_ATOMS: atom_id res chain seq x y z
N MET A 1 27.78 -33.19 29.98
CA MET A 1 27.16 -32.11 29.18
C MET A 1 25.75 -32.47 28.67
N ALA A 2 25.53 -33.58 27.96
CA ALA A 2 24.19 -33.94 27.44
C ALA A 2 23.11 -34.16 28.52
N LYS A 3 23.44 -34.80 29.66
CA LYS A 3 22.53 -34.94 30.81
C LYS A 3 22.19 -33.58 31.46
N THR A 4 23.14 -32.66 31.47
CA THR A 4 23.00 -31.30 32.02
C THR A 4 22.11 -30.42 31.15
N MET A 5 22.23 -30.52 29.81
CA MET A 5 21.34 -29.82 28.87
C MET A 5 19.91 -30.39 28.84
N SER A 6 19.74 -31.70 29.05
CA SER A 6 18.41 -32.31 29.20
C SER A 6 17.71 -31.83 30.48
N ALA A 7 18.45 -31.66 31.56
CA ALA A 7 17.95 -31.09 32.81
C ALA A 7 17.56 -29.61 32.64
N LEU A 8 18.36 -28.81 31.93
CA LEU A 8 18.06 -27.40 31.63
C LEU A 8 16.77 -27.24 30.79
N HIS A 9 16.61 -28.01 29.70
CA HIS A 9 15.39 -27.96 28.89
C HIS A 9 14.14 -28.40 29.66
N ARG A 10 14.26 -29.37 30.59
CA ARG A 10 13.15 -29.75 31.47
C ARG A 10 12.82 -28.66 32.50
N ILE A 11 13.82 -27.94 32.99
CA ILE A 11 13.65 -26.77 33.86
C ILE A 11 12.98 -25.64 33.07
N GLU A 12 13.44 -25.32 31.87
CA GLU A 12 12.83 -24.31 30.98
C GLU A 12 11.39 -24.65 30.62
N ALA A 13 11.09 -25.89 30.25
CA ALA A 13 9.73 -26.33 29.97
C ALA A 13 8.82 -26.25 31.21
N LYS A 14 9.35 -26.61 32.39
CA LYS A 14 8.64 -26.44 33.67
C LYS A 14 8.43 -24.96 34.01
N VAL A 15 9.40 -24.10 33.75
CA VAL A 15 9.34 -22.64 33.97
C VAL A 15 8.35 -22.00 32.99
N LEU A 16 8.32 -22.40 31.72
CA LEU A 16 7.36 -21.90 30.73
C LEU A 16 5.93 -22.37 31.05
N ALA A 17 5.76 -23.63 31.44
CA ALA A 17 4.47 -24.17 31.86
C ALA A 17 3.97 -23.50 33.16
N SER A 18 4.85 -23.31 34.15
CA SER A 18 4.52 -22.63 35.40
C SER A 18 4.23 -21.16 35.17
N THR A 19 4.98 -20.48 34.29
CA THR A 19 4.76 -19.08 33.90
C THR A 19 3.45 -18.92 33.15
N ARG A 20 3.13 -19.79 32.18
CA ARG A 20 1.85 -19.79 31.47
C ARG A 20 0.68 -19.99 32.44
N LYS A 21 0.80 -20.93 33.39
CA LYS A 21 -0.20 -21.15 34.44
C LYS A 21 -0.33 -19.94 35.38
N ALA A 22 0.79 -19.31 35.72
CA ALA A 22 0.86 -18.14 36.58
C ALA A 22 0.29 -16.88 35.92
N VAL A 23 0.50 -16.69 34.61
CA VAL A 23 -0.09 -15.62 33.80
C VAL A 23 -1.58 -15.85 33.62
N ALA A 24 -2.01 -17.06 33.27
CA ALA A 24 -3.43 -17.38 33.15
C ALA A 24 -4.18 -17.19 34.48
N LEU A 25 -3.56 -17.53 35.61
CA LEU A 25 -4.11 -17.29 36.94
C LEU A 25 -4.22 -15.79 37.24
N ARG A 26 -3.19 -14.99 36.92
CA ARG A 26 -3.23 -13.53 37.09
C ARG A 26 -4.27 -12.87 36.19
N GLN A 27 -4.40 -13.30 34.94
CA GLN A 27 -5.44 -12.80 34.04
C GLN A 27 -6.85 -13.15 34.55
N LYS A 28 -7.06 -14.35 35.13
CA LYS A 28 -8.31 -14.69 35.83
C LYS A 28 -8.59 -13.77 37.02
N ARG A 29 -7.56 -13.43 37.81
CA ARG A 29 -7.68 -12.48 38.92
C ARG A 29 -7.99 -11.06 38.43
N ILE A 30 -7.35 -10.60 37.36
CA ILE A 30 -7.62 -9.30 36.72
C ILE A 30 -9.07 -9.26 36.22
N ALA A 31 -9.51 -10.28 35.49
CA ALA A 31 -10.89 -10.36 35.03
C ALA A 31 -11.89 -10.36 36.21
N LYS A 32 -11.60 -11.08 37.29
CA LYS A 32 -12.41 -11.05 38.52
C LYS A 32 -12.47 -9.64 39.12
N ALA A 33 -11.33 -8.99 39.32
CA ALA A 33 -11.24 -7.64 39.88
C ALA A 33 -12.00 -6.62 39.01
N MET A 34 -11.94 -6.75 37.69
CA MET A 34 -12.70 -5.89 36.77
C MET A 34 -14.22 -6.02 36.96
N PHE A 35 -14.72 -7.25 37.17
CA PHE A 35 -16.14 -7.45 37.45
C PHE A 35 -16.52 -6.95 38.84
N GLU A 36 -15.67 -7.13 39.85
CA GLU A 36 -15.89 -6.58 41.19
C GLU A 36 -15.97 -5.04 41.14
N ILE A 37 -15.09 -4.38 40.37
CA ILE A 37 -15.17 -2.93 40.11
C ILE A 37 -16.49 -2.57 39.40
N ALA A 38 -16.91 -3.36 38.41
CA ALA A 38 -18.19 -3.14 37.73
C ALA A 38 -19.39 -3.26 38.68
N GLU A 39 -19.42 -4.25 39.57
CA GLU A 39 -20.49 -4.39 40.59
C GLU A 39 -20.49 -3.21 41.56
N MET A 40 -19.32 -2.80 42.06
CA MET A 40 -19.20 -1.64 42.94
C MET A 40 -19.74 -0.39 42.25
N MET A 41 -19.38 -0.16 40.99
CA MET A 41 -19.91 0.97 40.21
C MET A 41 -21.42 0.87 39.96
N SER A 42 -21.95 -0.34 39.80
CA SER A 42 -23.41 -0.57 39.71
C SER A 42 -24.15 -0.14 40.97
N ALA A 43 -23.57 -0.42 42.15
CA ALA A 43 -24.11 -0.01 43.44
C ALA A 43 -24.11 1.52 43.63
N PHE A 44 -23.19 2.25 42.99
CA PHE A 44 -23.25 3.72 42.92
C PHE A 44 -24.26 4.20 41.88
N ALA A 45 -24.38 3.52 40.74
CA ALA A 45 -25.32 3.87 39.68
C ALA A 45 -26.80 3.62 40.06
N SER A 46 -27.07 2.85 41.12
CA SER A 46 -28.42 2.68 41.66
C SER A 46 -28.90 3.88 42.48
N VAL A 47 -27.98 4.73 42.94
CA VAL A 47 -28.28 5.92 43.77
C VAL A 47 -27.92 7.24 43.09
N LEU A 48 -27.08 7.21 42.04
CA LEU A 48 -26.65 8.38 41.29
C LEU A 48 -26.75 8.13 39.77
N PRO A 49 -27.11 9.15 38.96
CA PRO A 49 -27.14 9.01 37.51
C PRO A 49 -25.73 8.80 36.91
N ASP A 50 -25.64 8.05 35.81
CA ASP A 50 -24.39 7.62 35.16
C ASP A 50 -23.39 8.78 34.93
N ASN A 51 -23.87 9.99 34.62
CA ASN A 51 -23.01 11.17 34.42
C ASN A 51 -22.31 11.63 35.71
N LYS A 52 -22.98 11.54 36.87
CA LYS A 52 -22.42 11.85 38.19
C LYS A 52 -21.44 10.77 38.64
N VAL A 53 -21.75 9.50 38.35
CA VAL A 53 -20.82 8.38 38.59
C VAL A 53 -19.53 8.54 37.79
N ILE A 54 -19.63 8.88 36.49
CA ILE A 54 -18.46 9.17 35.63
C ILE A 54 -17.69 10.41 36.12
N GLY A 55 -18.42 11.44 36.59
CA GLY A 55 -17.84 12.67 37.14
C GLY A 55 -17.10 12.47 38.46
N PHE A 56 -17.46 11.46 39.25
CA PHE A 56 -16.82 11.12 40.52
C PHE A 56 -15.62 10.18 40.32
N PHE A 57 -15.83 9.00 39.71
CA PHE A 57 -14.78 7.99 39.57
C PHE A 57 -13.64 8.42 38.63
N GLY A 58 -13.91 9.37 37.73
CA GLY A 58 -12.88 9.89 36.83
C GLY A 58 -11.76 10.62 37.58
N PRO A 59 -12.05 11.76 38.22
CA PRO A 59 -11.08 12.54 38.99
C PRO A 59 -10.67 11.89 40.31
N GLU A 60 -11.62 11.40 41.12
CA GLU A 60 -11.36 10.97 42.50
C GLU A 60 -10.70 9.59 42.61
N CYS A 61 -10.95 8.71 41.63
CA CYS A 61 -10.38 7.36 41.60
C CYS A 61 -9.34 7.17 40.48
N GLY A 62 -9.01 8.23 39.74
CA GLY A 62 -8.01 8.20 38.67
C GLY A 62 -8.36 7.29 37.49
N LEU A 63 -9.66 7.01 37.26
CA LEU A 63 -10.09 6.13 36.17
C LEU A 63 -10.40 6.92 34.89
N PRO A 64 -9.93 6.50 33.71
CA PRO A 64 -10.34 7.13 32.47
C PRO A 64 -11.87 7.11 32.31
N ARG A 65 -12.48 8.22 31.91
CA ARG A 65 -13.95 8.32 31.74
C ARG A 65 -14.50 7.24 30.79
N SER A 66 -13.73 6.85 29.78
CA SER A 66 -14.08 5.75 28.86
C SER A 66 -14.16 4.40 29.55
N ASP A 67 -13.38 4.21 30.61
CA ASP A 67 -13.26 2.94 31.32
C ASP A 67 -14.36 2.83 32.37
N VAL A 68 -14.69 3.94 33.04
CA VAL A 68 -15.90 4.02 33.90
C VAL A 68 -17.16 3.69 33.10
N ARG A 69 -17.33 4.24 31.89
CA ARG A 69 -18.43 3.86 30.98
C ARG A 69 -18.43 2.37 30.62
N THR A 70 -17.24 1.78 30.49
CA THR A 70 -17.10 0.36 30.17
C THR A 70 -17.54 -0.51 31.34
N TYR A 71 -17.12 -0.18 32.57
CA TYR A 71 -17.55 -0.88 33.78
C TYR A 71 -19.06 -0.80 34.02
N LEU A 72 -19.68 0.37 33.81
CA LEU A 72 -21.13 0.53 33.91
C LEU A 72 -21.89 -0.34 32.90
N LYS A 73 -21.36 -0.52 31.69
CA LYS A 73 -21.96 -1.43 30.69
C LYS A 73 -21.72 -2.90 31.02
N LEU A 74 -20.53 -3.24 31.54
CA LEU A 74 -20.23 -4.60 32.01
C LEU A 74 -21.16 -5.01 33.16
N ALA A 75 -21.48 -4.07 34.06
CA ALA A 75 -22.42 -4.25 35.15
C ALA A 75 -23.88 -4.40 34.72
N LYS A 76 -24.19 -4.22 33.43
CA LYS A 76 -25.54 -4.41 32.84
C LYS A 76 -25.65 -5.72 32.06
N LEU A 77 -24.56 -6.50 31.93
CA LEU A 77 -24.59 -7.81 31.27
C LEU A 77 -25.35 -8.86 32.09
N SER A 78 -25.91 -9.88 31.45
CA SER A 78 -26.58 -10.97 32.16
C SER A 78 -25.60 -11.80 33.02
N HIS A 79 -26.12 -12.56 34.00
CA HIS A 79 -25.27 -13.45 34.81
C HIS A 79 -24.58 -14.53 33.95
N GLU A 80 -25.26 -15.01 32.90
CA GLU A 80 -24.73 -15.96 31.93
C GLU A 80 -23.58 -15.37 31.10
N ASP A 81 -23.74 -14.14 30.59
CA ASP A 81 -22.69 -13.44 29.84
C ASP A 81 -21.45 -13.18 30.69
N ARG A 82 -21.65 -12.73 31.93
CA ARG A 82 -20.57 -12.54 32.90
C ARG A 82 -19.85 -13.87 33.18
N GLY A 83 -20.60 -14.97 33.31
CA GLY A 83 -20.05 -16.31 33.50
C GLY A 83 -19.18 -16.78 32.33
N SER A 84 -19.66 -16.60 31.09
CA SER A 84 -18.96 -16.97 29.86
C SER A 84 -17.70 -16.13 29.63
N ILE A 85 -17.76 -14.83 29.92
CA ILE A 85 -16.60 -13.93 29.84
C ILE A 85 -15.53 -14.30 30.88
N ARG A 86 -15.94 -14.58 32.13
CA ARG A 86 -15.03 -14.96 33.22
C ARG A 86 -14.27 -16.26 32.91
N LYS A 87 -14.91 -17.22 32.21
CA LYS A 87 -14.29 -18.48 31.81
C LYS A 87 -13.23 -18.31 30.70
N ASN A 88 -13.44 -17.36 29.77
CA ASN A 88 -12.62 -17.19 28.57
C ASN A 88 -11.42 -16.23 28.71
N VAL A 89 -11.23 -15.60 29.88
CA VAL A 89 -10.02 -14.80 30.21
C VAL A 89 -9.74 -13.69 29.17
N ALA A 90 -10.78 -12.91 28.84
CA ALA A 90 -10.68 -11.79 27.90
C ALA A 90 -9.90 -10.60 28.49
N SER A 91 -9.14 -9.91 27.65
CA SER A 91 -8.44 -8.68 28.05
C SER A 91 -9.42 -7.52 28.30
N PHE A 92 -9.02 -6.50 29.07
CA PHE A 92 -9.83 -5.29 29.26
C PHE A 92 -10.23 -4.64 27.92
N SER A 93 -9.30 -4.59 26.96
CA SER A 93 -9.55 -4.05 25.62
C SER A 93 -10.59 -4.85 24.84
N THR A 94 -10.58 -6.17 24.96
CA THR A 94 -11.58 -7.07 24.34
C THR A 94 -12.96 -6.81 24.96
N LEU A 95 -13.02 -6.66 26.29
CA LEU A 95 -14.27 -6.40 27.00
C LEU A 95 -14.85 -5.03 26.68
N LYS A 96 -13.98 -4.03 26.55
CA LYS A 96 -14.35 -2.69 26.10
C LYS A 96 -14.97 -2.71 24.70
N ALA A 97 -14.38 -3.44 23.76
CA ALA A 97 -14.95 -3.60 22.43
C ALA A 97 -16.29 -4.37 22.47
N LEU A 98 -16.38 -5.44 23.26
CA LEU A 98 -17.56 -6.30 23.37
C LEU A 98 -18.80 -5.55 23.87
N VAL A 99 -18.64 -4.64 24.84
CA VAL A 99 -19.77 -3.83 25.36
C VAL A 99 -20.07 -2.57 24.53
N GLN A 100 -19.28 -2.32 23.48
CA GLN A 100 -19.48 -1.18 22.57
C GLN A 100 -20.23 -1.55 21.30
N VAL A 101 -20.24 -2.82 20.91
CA VAL A 101 -20.97 -3.30 19.72
C VAL A 101 -22.44 -3.59 20.02
N LYS A 102 -23.24 -3.75 18.96
CA LYS A 102 -24.68 -4.06 19.06
C LYS A 102 -24.93 -5.44 19.71
N PRO A 103 -26.10 -5.69 20.34
CA PRO A 103 -26.41 -6.97 20.98
C PRO A 103 -26.17 -8.18 20.07
N GLU A 104 -26.57 -8.11 18.81
CA GLU A 104 -26.46 -9.22 17.86
C GLU A 104 -24.99 -9.58 17.58
N ALA A 105 -24.12 -8.56 17.43
CA ALA A 105 -22.69 -8.74 17.19
C ALA A 105 -21.97 -9.21 18.44
N ARG A 106 -22.45 -8.77 19.60
CA ARG A 106 -21.97 -9.21 20.91
C ARG A 106 -22.32 -10.68 21.14
N ASP A 107 -23.54 -11.09 20.84
CA ASP A 107 -24.03 -12.46 21.06
C ASP A 107 -23.28 -13.45 20.16
N GLU A 108 -23.04 -13.08 18.90
CA GLU A 108 -22.19 -13.86 18.00
C GLU A 108 -20.74 -13.96 18.50
N ALA A 109 -20.14 -12.85 18.94
CA ALA A 109 -18.80 -12.86 19.52
C ALA A 109 -18.74 -13.75 20.78
N MET A 110 -19.77 -13.69 21.63
CA MET A 110 -19.92 -14.50 22.83
C MET A 110 -20.06 -15.99 22.52
N GLN A 111 -20.85 -16.36 21.49
CA GLN A 111 -20.97 -17.74 21.03
C GLN A 111 -19.63 -18.29 20.50
N ARG A 112 -18.90 -17.50 19.71
CA ARG A 112 -17.57 -17.87 19.21
C ARG A 112 -16.58 -18.08 20.36
N MET A 113 -16.62 -17.22 21.38
CA MET A 113 -15.81 -17.37 22.60
C MET A 113 -16.22 -18.59 23.42
N ALA A 114 -17.51 -18.89 23.56
CA ALA A 114 -18.00 -20.08 24.25
C ALA A 114 -17.52 -21.39 23.59
N LYS A 115 -17.33 -21.38 22.27
CA LYS A 115 -16.74 -22.50 21.50
C LYS A 115 -15.21 -22.58 21.58
N GLY A 116 -14.57 -21.75 22.42
CA GLY A 116 -13.13 -21.77 22.67
C GLY A 116 -12.29 -20.81 21.80
N THR A 117 -12.93 -19.99 20.96
CA THR A 117 -12.22 -19.02 20.11
C THR A 117 -11.72 -17.84 20.94
N ARG A 118 -10.44 -17.50 20.84
CA ARG A 118 -9.89 -16.26 21.43
C ARG A 118 -10.16 -15.10 20.49
N LEU A 119 -10.89 -14.09 20.94
CA LEU A 119 -11.20 -12.89 20.17
C LEU A 119 -10.48 -11.66 20.72
N GLY A 120 -9.93 -10.84 19.83
CA GLY A 120 -9.41 -9.50 20.13
C GLY A 120 -10.41 -8.38 19.79
N PRO A 121 -10.08 -7.12 20.11
CA PRO A 121 -10.92 -5.96 19.76
C PRO A 121 -11.24 -5.87 18.26
N VAL A 122 -10.27 -6.17 17.40
CA VAL A 122 -10.41 -6.12 15.93
C VAL A 122 -11.44 -7.13 15.43
N ASP A 123 -11.47 -8.34 16.01
CA ASP A 123 -12.41 -9.38 15.62
C ASP A 123 -13.85 -9.00 15.97
N ILE A 124 -14.04 -8.33 17.11
CA ILE A 124 -15.36 -7.86 17.56
C ILE A 124 -15.91 -6.77 16.63
N THR A 125 -15.05 -5.83 16.19
CA THR A 125 -15.42 -4.82 15.19
C THR A 125 -15.77 -5.44 13.83
N ARG A 126 -15.07 -6.50 13.43
CA ARG A 126 -15.34 -7.22 12.18
C ARG A 126 -16.72 -7.89 12.20
N ILE A 127 -17.05 -8.59 13.28
CA ILE A 127 -18.37 -9.22 13.46
C ILE A 127 -19.51 -8.20 13.32
N GLN A 128 -19.38 -7.02 13.93
CA GLN A 128 -20.39 -5.97 13.81
C GLN A 128 -20.53 -5.43 12.38
N ARG A 129 -19.42 -5.31 11.66
CA ARG A 129 -19.44 -4.87 10.25
C ARG A 129 -20.15 -5.89 9.37
N ASP A 130 -19.82 -7.16 9.54
CA ASP A 130 -20.35 -8.25 8.70
C ASP A 130 -21.87 -8.41 8.89
N GLN A 131 -22.37 -8.29 10.12
CA GLN A 131 -23.82 -8.26 10.39
C GLN A 131 -24.53 -7.02 9.84
N ARG A 132 -23.86 -5.86 9.86
CA ARG A 132 -24.41 -4.63 9.27
C ARG A 132 -24.55 -4.74 7.75
N LEU A 133 -23.61 -5.42 7.11
CA LEU A 133 -23.63 -5.64 5.66
C LEU A 133 -24.69 -6.67 5.25
N ALA A 134 -24.91 -7.72 6.07
CA ALA A 134 -25.91 -8.74 5.80
C ALA A 134 -27.38 -8.26 5.96
N SER A 135 -27.62 -7.12 6.63
CA SER A 135 -28.97 -6.65 7.00
C SER A 135 -29.55 -5.53 6.11
N ILE A 136 -28.86 -5.09 5.06
CA ILE A 136 -29.27 -3.93 4.25
C ILE A 136 -29.18 -4.29 2.77
N GLY A 137 -30.33 -4.44 2.09
CA GLY A 137 -30.40 -4.70 0.64
C GLY A 137 -29.72 -3.60 -0.20
N ALA A 138 -29.25 -3.97 -1.40
CA ALA A 138 -28.37 -3.16 -2.25
C ALA A 138 -28.91 -1.74 -2.53
N ASP A 139 -30.22 -1.59 -2.77
CA ASP A 139 -30.82 -0.27 -3.05
C ASP A 139 -30.85 0.64 -1.82
N VAL A 140 -31.15 0.07 -0.63
CA VAL A 140 -31.13 0.82 0.64
C VAL A 140 -29.70 1.19 1.03
N LEU A 141 -28.73 0.36 0.66
CA LEU A 141 -27.31 0.64 0.85
C LEU A 141 -26.86 1.80 -0.05
N LYS A 142 -27.28 1.80 -1.33
CA LYS A 142 -27.01 2.87 -2.29
C LYS A 142 -27.62 4.21 -1.82
N THR A 143 -28.90 4.23 -1.43
CA THR A 143 -29.54 5.45 -0.88
C THR A 143 -28.84 5.96 0.38
N LYS A 144 -28.35 5.06 1.26
CA LYS A 144 -27.59 5.44 2.46
C LYS A 144 -26.19 5.94 2.15
N GLN A 145 -25.52 5.36 1.15
CA GLN A 145 -24.21 5.79 0.68
C GLN A 145 -24.30 7.18 0.08
N GLU A 146 -25.27 7.43 -0.80
CA GLU A 146 -25.54 8.74 -1.41
C GLU A 146 -25.88 9.78 -0.34
N ALA A 147 -26.79 9.48 0.59
CA ALA A 147 -27.11 10.39 1.70
C ALA A 147 -25.89 10.70 2.57
N SER A 148 -25.03 9.70 2.82
CA SER A 148 -23.78 9.88 3.56
C SER A 148 -22.72 10.64 2.77
N PHE A 149 -22.74 10.57 1.44
CA PHE A 149 -21.87 11.36 0.56
C PHE A 149 -22.25 12.83 0.61
N PHE A 150 -23.52 13.17 0.35
CA PHE A 150 -23.98 14.56 0.39
C PHE A 150 -23.78 15.20 1.77
N THR A 151 -23.99 14.45 2.86
CA THR A 151 -23.73 14.94 4.23
C THR A 151 -22.26 15.29 4.47
N ARG A 152 -21.32 14.59 3.82
CA ARG A 152 -19.88 14.86 3.95
C ARG A 152 -19.42 16.05 3.11
N GLN A 153 -20.07 16.27 1.96
CA GLN A 153 -19.70 17.33 1.02
C GLN A 153 -20.39 18.67 1.33
N ALA A 154 -21.55 18.67 2.01
CA ALA A 154 -22.27 19.89 2.31
C ALA A 154 -21.64 20.67 3.47
N ARG A 155 -21.50 21.98 3.28
CA ARG A 155 -21.16 22.98 4.32
C ARG A 155 -22.33 23.28 5.26
N LYS A 156 -23.55 22.88 4.88
CA LYS A 156 -24.81 23.12 5.62
C LYS A 156 -25.51 21.82 6.01
N PRO A 157 -26.44 21.85 6.99
CA PRO A 157 -27.19 20.67 7.42
C PRO A 157 -27.97 19.98 6.30
N VAL A 158 -28.14 18.66 6.41
CA VAL A 158 -28.78 17.75 5.44
C VAL A 158 -30.15 18.22 4.93
N ASN A 159 -30.92 18.95 5.76
CA ASN A 159 -32.22 19.49 5.37
C ASN A 159 -32.14 20.41 4.14
N ASN A 160 -31.05 21.17 3.97
CA ASN A 160 -30.89 22.06 2.81
C ASN A 160 -30.74 21.30 1.49
N ILE A 161 -30.16 20.09 1.51
CA ILE A 161 -30.04 19.24 0.32
C ILE A 161 -31.40 18.68 -0.06
N ARG A 162 -32.20 18.26 0.94
CA ARG A 162 -33.57 17.78 0.70
C ARG A 162 -34.44 18.89 0.11
N ASP A 163 -34.33 20.10 0.65
CA ASP A 163 -35.10 21.26 0.18
C ASP A 163 -34.65 21.69 -1.22
N PHE A 164 -33.34 21.67 -1.50
CA PHE A 164 -32.78 21.86 -2.85
C PHE A 164 -33.37 20.86 -3.84
N ARG A 165 -33.31 19.56 -3.52
CA ARG A 165 -33.86 18.48 -4.37
C ARG A 165 -35.33 18.72 -4.66
N SER A 166 -36.13 18.95 -3.61
CA SER A 166 -37.56 19.21 -3.76
C SER A 166 -37.88 20.41 -4.65
N ARG A 167 -37.04 21.44 -4.65
CA ARG A 167 -37.25 22.68 -5.42
C ARG A 167 -36.85 22.55 -6.89
N PHE A 168 -35.81 21.77 -7.20
CA PHE A 168 -35.23 21.72 -8.56
C PHE A 168 -35.46 20.39 -9.30
N THR A 169 -36.25 19.47 -8.74
CA THR A 169 -36.67 18.25 -9.47
C THR A 169 -37.42 18.57 -10.75
N GLU A 170 -38.42 19.46 -10.72
CA GLU A 170 -39.21 19.84 -11.91
C GLU A 170 -38.32 20.46 -12.99
N PHE A 171 -37.31 21.23 -12.59
CA PHE A 171 -36.32 21.77 -13.53
C PHE A 171 -35.54 20.66 -14.24
N ALA A 172 -35.03 19.68 -13.50
CA ALA A 172 -34.27 18.57 -14.08
C ALA A 172 -35.13 17.69 -15.00
N LEU A 173 -36.39 17.42 -14.62
CA LEU A 173 -37.34 16.66 -15.45
C LEU A 173 -37.76 17.44 -16.69
N SER A 174 -38.03 18.74 -16.58
CA SER A 174 -38.35 19.56 -17.76
C SER A 174 -37.17 19.68 -18.72
N LEU A 175 -35.94 19.71 -18.21
CA LEU A 175 -34.72 19.68 -19.03
C LEU A 175 -34.54 18.34 -19.75
N GLU A 176 -34.94 17.23 -19.11
CA GLU A 176 -34.99 15.89 -19.73
C GLU A 176 -35.99 15.82 -20.88
N GLU A 177 -37.23 16.26 -20.64
CA GLU A 177 -38.26 16.32 -21.66
C GLU A 177 -37.83 17.19 -22.83
N PHE A 178 -37.22 18.34 -22.54
CA PHE A 178 -36.67 19.24 -23.54
C PHE A 178 -35.57 18.59 -24.38
N TYR A 179 -34.65 17.86 -23.74
CA TYR A 179 -33.59 17.10 -24.41
C TYR A 179 -34.18 16.09 -25.40
N PHE A 180 -35.13 15.26 -24.97
CA PHE A 180 -35.73 14.25 -25.84
C PHE A 180 -36.63 14.85 -26.93
N ALA A 181 -37.33 15.95 -26.66
CA ALA A 181 -38.19 16.61 -27.63
C ALA A 181 -37.42 17.24 -28.80
N HIS A 182 -36.17 17.65 -28.56
CA HIS A 182 -35.34 18.38 -29.53
C HIS A 182 -34.09 17.62 -29.99
N LEU A 183 -33.93 16.36 -29.58
CA LEU A 183 -32.78 15.50 -29.92
C LEU A 183 -32.54 15.37 -31.43
N ASP A 184 -33.60 15.41 -32.24
CA ASP A 184 -33.55 15.09 -33.68
C ASP A 184 -34.23 16.16 -34.59
N LYS A 185 -34.53 17.37 -34.08
CA LYS A 185 -35.50 18.29 -34.74
C LYS A 185 -35.05 19.74 -34.94
N PHE A 186 -33.77 20.06 -34.87
CA PHE A 186 -33.35 21.47 -34.87
C PHE A 186 -33.53 22.20 -36.22
N ASP A 187 -33.37 21.49 -37.34
CA ASP A 187 -33.37 22.12 -38.67
C ASP A 187 -34.77 22.40 -39.25
N ASP A 188 -35.82 21.78 -38.70
CA ASP A 188 -37.19 21.80 -39.25
C ASP A 188 -38.20 22.65 -38.45
N MET A 189 -37.73 23.50 -37.52
CA MET A 189 -38.61 24.30 -36.64
C MET A 189 -39.20 25.53 -37.33
N SER A 190 -40.52 25.71 -37.23
CA SER A 190 -41.24 26.94 -37.59
C SER A 190 -40.88 28.11 -36.67
N ASP A 191 -41.18 29.35 -37.10
CA ASP A 191 -40.90 30.56 -36.30
C ASP A 191 -41.63 30.56 -34.93
N ALA A 192 -42.81 29.96 -34.85
CA ALA A 192 -43.55 29.81 -33.61
C ALA A 192 -42.88 28.79 -32.67
N GLU A 193 -42.36 27.69 -33.21
CA GLU A 193 -41.62 26.68 -32.45
C GLU A 193 -40.27 27.22 -31.96
N ARG A 194 -39.56 28.01 -32.79
CA ARG A 194 -38.33 28.72 -32.39
C ARG A 194 -38.58 29.71 -31.25
N THR A 195 -39.68 30.45 -31.32
CA THR A 195 -40.06 31.39 -30.25
C THR A 195 -40.37 30.67 -28.94
N ALA A 196 -41.12 29.56 -28.98
CA ALA A 196 -41.42 28.76 -27.79
C ALA A 196 -40.16 28.11 -27.19
N PHE A 197 -39.27 27.64 -28.06
CA PHE A 197 -37.97 27.09 -27.69
C PHE A 197 -37.07 28.12 -26.97
N ASP A 198 -36.98 29.35 -27.50
CA ASP A 198 -36.21 30.43 -26.89
C ASP A 198 -36.77 30.82 -25.52
N GLN A 199 -38.11 30.84 -25.36
CA GLN A 199 -38.77 31.06 -24.08
C GLN A 199 -38.41 29.98 -23.06
N GLN A 200 -38.43 28.71 -23.47
CA GLN A 200 -38.06 27.59 -22.60
C GLN A 200 -36.57 27.63 -22.21
N CYS A 201 -35.69 27.97 -23.14
CA CYS A 201 -34.27 28.20 -22.84
C CYS A 201 -34.06 29.35 -21.86
N ALA A 202 -34.80 30.46 -22.00
CA ALA A 202 -34.73 31.59 -21.07
C ALA A 202 -35.17 31.18 -19.65
N GLU A 203 -36.19 30.32 -19.55
CA GLU A 203 -36.66 29.78 -18.27
C GLU A 203 -35.63 28.84 -17.63
N PHE A 204 -34.96 28.00 -18.41
CA PHE A 204 -33.87 27.16 -17.91
C PHE A 204 -32.68 27.99 -17.41
N LYS A 205 -32.29 29.04 -18.14
CA LYS A 205 -31.21 29.96 -17.71
C LYS A 205 -31.53 30.55 -16.34
N ARG A 206 -32.77 31.05 -16.17
CA ARG A 206 -33.24 31.65 -14.91
C ARG A 206 -33.21 30.64 -13.77
N THR A 207 -33.79 29.45 -14.00
CA THR A 207 -33.89 28.41 -12.97
C THR A 207 -32.53 27.82 -12.60
N ALA A 208 -31.63 27.66 -13.57
CA ALA A 208 -30.25 27.21 -13.33
C ALA A 208 -29.45 28.23 -12.52
N ALA A 209 -29.63 29.55 -12.76
CA ALA A 209 -28.98 30.58 -11.96
C ALA A 209 -29.46 30.57 -10.49
N GLU A 210 -30.76 30.34 -10.26
CA GLU A 210 -31.31 30.15 -8.91
C GLU A 210 -30.75 28.89 -8.23
N ALA A 211 -30.69 27.78 -8.96
CA ALA A 211 -30.13 26.52 -8.49
C ALA A 211 -28.64 26.65 -8.16
N LEU A 212 -27.86 27.29 -9.03
CA LEU A 212 -26.44 27.53 -8.83
C LEU A 212 -26.17 28.27 -7.52
N THR A 213 -26.92 29.35 -7.28
CA THR A 213 -26.80 30.15 -6.04
C THR A 213 -27.04 29.29 -4.80
N GLN A 214 -28.06 28.42 -4.83
CA GLN A 214 -28.33 27.52 -3.71
C GLN A 214 -27.30 26.41 -3.58
N PHE A 215 -26.82 25.89 -4.70
CA PHE A 215 -25.78 24.87 -4.75
C PHE A 215 -24.49 25.37 -4.09
N GLU A 216 -24.01 26.56 -4.47
CA GLU A 216 -22.82 27.19 -3.88
C GLU A 216 -22.99 27.53 -2.39
N ALA A 217 -24.24 27.78 -1.97
CA ALA A 217 -24.55 27.96 -0.56
C ALA A 217 -24.57 26.64 0.24
N ILE A 218 -24.73 25.49 -0.41
CA ILE A 218 -24.79 24.16 0.22
C ILE A 218 -23.42 23.47 0.17
N PHE A 219 -22.71 23.52 -0.95
CA PHE A 219 -21.49 22.75 -1.21
C PHE A 219 -20.23 23.61 -1.28
N ASP A 220 -19.08 22.99 -0.99
CA ASP A 220 -17.78 23.62 -1.21
C ASP A 220 -17.34 23.47 -2.67
N VAL A 221 -17.67 24.45 -3.50
CA VAL A 221 -17.32 24.41 -4.93
C VAL A 221 -15.82 24.55 -5.20
N SER A 222 -15.05 25.11 -4.26
CA SER A 222 -13.60 25.26 -4.42
C SER A 222 -12.82 23.94 -4.28
N ASN A 223 -13.46 22.92 -3.71
CA ASN A 223 -12.92 21.57 -3.55
C ASN A 223 -13.54 20.55 -4.53
N LEU A 224 -14.40 20.99 -5.45
CA LEU A 224 -14.94 20.10 -6.47
C LEU A 224 -13.86 19.82 -7.54
N PRO A 225 -13.74 18.56 -8.01
CA PRO A 225 -12.87 18.24 -9.14
C PRO A 225 -13.20 19.10 -10.36
N GLY A 226 -12.18 19.55 -11.12
CA GLY A 226 -12.42 20.21 -12.40
C GLY A 226 -13.09 19.25 -13.40
N ILE A 227 -14.04 19.75 -14.19
CA ILE A 227 -14.77 18.94 -15.20
C ILE A 227 -13.84 18.32 -16.26
N TRP A 228 -12.64 18.84 -16.43
CA TRP A 228 -11.65 18.33 -17.39
C TRP A 228 -10.47 17.59 -16.75
N GLU A 229 -10.41 17.50 -15.42
CA GLU A 229 -9.24 16.99 -14.70
C GLU A 229 -9.38 15.50 -14.32
N GLN A 230 -10.60 14.95 -14.27
CA GLN A 230 -10.84 13.58 -13.79
C GLN A 230 -12.10 12.97 -14.39
N ASP A 231 -11.94 12.23 -15.51
CA ASP A 231 -12.83 11.13 -15.91
C ASP A 231 -14.34 11.44 -15.80
N CYS A 232 -14.73 12.70 -15.96
CA CYS A 232 -16.06 13.15 -15.57
C CYS A 232 -17.09 12.78 -16.63
N TYR A 233 -16.65 12.25 -17.77
CA TYR A 233 -17.48 11.75 -18.87
C TYR A 233 -17.46 10.21 -18.96
N THR A 234 -16.63 9.54 -18.16
CA THR A 234 -16.30 8.09 -18.25
C THR A 234 -16.52 7.36 -16.91
N GLY A 235 -16.47 8.06 -15.77
CA GLY A 235 -16.60 7.49 -14.42
C GLY A 235 -17.89 7.88 -13.68
N MET A 236 -18.51 6.90 -13.00
CA MET A 236 -19.72 7.09 -12.17
C MET A 236 -19.43 7.45 -10.70
N ARG A 237 -18.26 8.05 -10.37
CA ARG A 237 -17.96 8.45 -8.98
C ARG A 237 -18.84 9.63 -8.55
N GLU A 238 -19.39 9.56 -7.33
CA GLU A 238 -20.30 10.58 -6.78
C GLU A 238 -19.69 12.00 -6.73
N SER A 239 -18.38 12.11 -6.47
CA SER A 239 -17.64 13.39 -6.50
C SER A 239 -17.64 14.04 -7.89
N ASN A 240 -17.48 13.23 -8.93
CA ASN A 240 -17.39 13.71 -10.31
C ASN A 240 -18.77 14.08 -10.84
N ARG A 241 -19.80 13.32 -10.46
CA ARG A 241 -21.20 13.67 -10.74
C ARG A 241 -21.62 14.97 -10.07
N LEU A 242 -21.19 15.22 -8.83
CA LEU A 242 -21.46 16.48 -8.13
C LEU A 242 -20.78 17.68 -8.80
N ALA A 243 -19.52 17.53 -9.23
CA ALA A 243 -18.82 18.55 -10.01
C ALA A 243 -19.52 18.81 -11.36
N ARG A 244 -19.93 17.75 -12.06
CA ARG A 244 -20.63 17.87 -13.34
C ARG A 244 -21.98 18.59 -13.19
N ALA A 245 -22.73 18.31 -12.12
CA ALA A 245 -23.96 19.03 -11.82
C ALA A 245 -23.70 20.52 -11.55
N TYR A 246 -22.64 20.87 -10.82
CA TYR A 246 -22.23 22.26 -10.61
C TYR A 246 -21.95 22.98 -11.93
N HIS A 247 -21.14 22.37 -12.80
CA HIS A 247 -20.80 22.97 -14.09
C HIS A 247 -22.00 23.05 -15.05
N ALA A 248 -22.89 22.05 -15.04
CA ALA A 248 -24.14 22.10 -15.78
C ALA A 248 -24.98 23.32 -15.37
N LEU A 249 -25.11 23.58 -14.07
CA LEU A 249 -25.80 24.78 -13.58
C LEU A 249 -25.10 26.08 -14.00
N CYS A 250 -23.76 26.14 -13.92
CA CYS A 250 -22.97 27.29 -14.37
C CYS A 250 -23.18 27.62 -15.85
N ASP A 251 -23.13 26.61 -16.71
CA ASP A 251 -23.20 26.78 -18.15
C ASP A 251 -24.63 27.09 -18.58
N ILE A 252 -25.64 26.35 -18.07
CA ILE A 252 -27.04 26.61 -18.38
C ILE A 252 -27.43 28.02 -17.91
N ALA A 253 -26.94 28.49 -16.76
CA ALA A 253 -27.17 29.87 -16.30
C ALA A 253 -26.61 30.93 -17.27
N LYS A 254 -25.52 30.62 -17.99
CA LYS A 254 -24.94 31.46 -19.06
C LYS A 254 -25.63 31.27 -20.41
N GLY A 255 -26.58 30.33 -20.50
CA GLY A 255 -27.23 29.92 -21.73
C GLY A 255 -26.40 29.00 -22.62
N LEU A 256 -25.43 28.31 -22.02
CA LEU A 256 -24.62 27.28 -22.65
C LEU A 256 -25.18 25.92 -22.18
N PHE A 257 -25.76 25.16 -23.10
CA PHE A 257 -26.34 23.85 -22.78
C PHE A 257 -25.37 22.69 -23.05
N GLU A 258 -24.19 23.02 -23.58
CA GLU A 258 -23.05 22.14 -23.82
C GLU A 258 -21.75 22.80 -23.33
N PRO A 259 -20.75 22.01 -22.91
CA PRO A 259 -19.46 22.54 -22.47
C PRO A 259 -18.61 23.06 -23.65
N TRP A 260 -18.07 24.27 -23.53
CA TRP A 260 -17.20 24.90 -24.55
C TRP A 260 -15.70 24.69 -24.23
N SER A 261 -14.90 24.34 -25.25
CA SER A 261 -13.43 24.25 -25.14
C SER A 261 -12.79 25.52 -25.70
N GLN A 262 -11.98 26.21 -24.90
CA GLN A 262 -11.19 27.37 -25.35
C GLN A 262 -9.91 26.90 -26.04
N GLY A 263 -9.73 27.28 -27.31
CA GLY A 263 -8.49 27.13 -28.07
C GLY A 263 -8.60 27.81 -29.44
N GLU A 264 -8.11 29.05 -29.50
CA GLU A 264 -7.64 29.85 -30.66
C GLU A 264 -8.47 29.94 -31.97
N ASP A 265 -8.81 31.18 -32.32
CA ASP A 265 -9.06 31.72 -33.68
C ASP A 265 -9.96 30.93 -34.65
N GLY A 266 -11.28 31.13 -34.49
CA GLY A 266 -12.26 30.93 -35.56
C GLY A 266 -13.64 31.43 -35.16
N GLU A 267 -14.31 32.19 -36.04
CA GLU A 267 -15.78 32.25 -35.97
C GLU A 267 -16.31 30.82 -36.06
N ARG A 268 -17.31 30.48 -35.22
CA ARG A 268 -18.00 29.18 -35.27
C ARG A 268 -18.28 28.84 -36.74
N PRO A 269 -17.75 27.74 -37.31
CA PRO A 269 -18.05 27.38 -38.68
C PRO A 269 -19.54 27.08 -38.77
N GLY A 270 -20.33 28.02 -39.29
CA GLY A 270 -21.78 27.90 -39.41
C GLY A 270 -22.51 28.13 -38.08
N GLY A 271 -23.32 29.18 -38.04
CA GLY A 271 -24.23 29.45 -36.92
C GLY A 271 -25.26 28.33 -36.70
N ILE A 272 -25.91 28.41 -35.53
CA ILE A 272 -27.12 27.67 -35.11
C ILE A 272 -26.84 26.16 -34.88
N SER A 273 -26.66 25.69 -33.64
CA SER A 273 -27.80 25.29 -32.83
C SER A 273 -27.59 25.59 -31.34
N ALA A 274 -28.18 26.68 -30.84
CA ALA A 274 -28.48 26.78 -29.43
C ALA A 274 -29.55 25.72 -29.12
N GLY A 275 -29.23 24.59 -28.48
CA GLY A 275 -30.31 23.70 -28.03
C GLY A 275 -30.04 22.28 -27.59
N PHE A 276 -28.81 21.79 -27.70
CA PHE A 276 -28.50 20.45 -27.22
C PHE A 276 -28.05 20.51 -25.76
N VAL A 277 -28.87 19.94 -24.87
CA VAL A 277 -28.47 19.66 -23.49
C VAL A 277 -27.51 18.48 -23.53
N ASP A 278 -26.30 18.62 -22.99
CA ASP A 278 -25.38 17.49 -22.89
C ASP A 278 -26.01 16.35 -22.03
N PRO A 279 -26.05 15.10 -22.51
CA PRO A 279 -26.71 14.01 -21.78
C PRO A 279 -26.07 13.69 -20.43
N TYR A 280 -24.77 14.01 -20.26
CA TYR A 280 -24.09 13.86 -18.98
C TYR A 280 -24.44 15.01 -18.02
N TYR A 281 -24.68 16.23 -18.52
CA TYR A 281 -25.26 17.32 -17.72
C TYR A 281 -26.64 16.92 -17.20
N LEU A 282 -27.45 16.33 -18.09
CA LEU A 282 -28.77 15.85 -17.73
C LEU A 282 -28.70 14.74 -16.65
N ASP A 283 -27.88 13.71 -16.85
CA ASP A 283 -27.64 12.63 -15.87
C ASP A 283 -27.23 13.17 -14.49
N ALA A 284 -26.30 14.13 -14.46
CA ALA A 284 -25.81 14.69 -13.21
C ALA A 284 -26.88 15.51 -12.47
N LEU A 285 -27.70 16.27 -13.20
CA LEU A 285 -28.79 17.05 -12.61
C LEU A 285 -29.92 16.15 -12.10
N LEU A 286 -30.30 15.11 -12.85
CA LEU A 286 -31.27 14.10 -12.40
C LEU A 286 -30.78 13.38 -11.14
N TRP A 287 -29.52 12.93 -11.14
CA TRP A 287 -28.89 12.31 -9.97
C TRP A 287 -28.85 13.25 -8.75
N LEU A 288 -28.48 14.52 -8.96
CA LEU A 288 -28.47 15.53 -7.91
C LEU A 288 -29.87 15.71 -7.30
N CYS A 289 -30.91 15.72 -8.13
CA CYS A 289 -32.32 15.80 -7.75
C CYS A 289 -32.91 14.48 -7.21
N GLY A 290 -32.13 13.39 -7.19
CA GLY A 290 -32.56 12.08 -6.72
C GLY A 290 -33.52 11.35 -7.67
N GLN A 291 -33.49 11.70 -8.95
CA GLN A 291 -34.27 11.06 -10.00
C GLN A 291 -33.50 9.88 -10.65
N PRO A 292 -34.22 8.91 -11.24
CA PRO A 292 -33.60 7.89 -12.08
C PRO A 292 -32.81 8.51 -13.24
N THR A 293 -31.71 7.86 -13.64
CA THR A 293 -30.83 8.33 -14.71
C THR A 293 -30.93 7.41 -15.93
N HIS A 294 -30.98 7.98 -17.14
CA HIS A 294 -31.19 7.20 -18.39
C HIS A 294 -29.92 6.77 -19.13
N LEU A 295 -28.74 7.21 -18.69
CA LEU A 295 -27.48 6.74 -19.28
C LEU A 295 -27.24 5.28 -18.89
N ASN A 296 -27.39 4.38 -19.87
CA ASN A 296 -26.95 2.99 -19.76
C ASN A 296 -25.44 2.96 -19.46
N ALA A 297 -25.03 2.03 -18.59
CA ALA A 297 -23.64 1.73 -18.25
C ALA A 297 -22.75 1.31 -19.47
N ASN A 298 -23.29 1.36 -20.69
CA ASN A 298 -22.67 1.00 -21.96
C ASN A 298 -22.75 2.11 -23.03
N SER A 299 -23.10 3.35 -22.68
CA SER A 299 -23.05 4.46 -23.64
C SER A 299 -21.59 4.87 -23.92
N SER A 300 -21.25 4.91 -25.20
CA SER A 300 -19.89 5.08 -25.73
C SER A 300 -19.20 6.37 -25.28
N ILE A 301 -17.94 6.20 -24.86
CA ILE A 301 -16.95 7.19 -24.42
C ILE A 301 -16.87 8.36 -25.42
N ARG A 302 -17.20 9.58 -25.00
CA ARG A 302 -16.74 10.79 -25.71
C ARG A 302 -15.26 11.01 -25.38
N PRO A 303 -14.39 11.31 -26.36
CA PRO A 303 -13.01 11.66 -26.08
C PRO A 303 -12.95 12.94 -25.22
N VAL A 304 -12.08 12.91 -24.21
CA VAL A 304 -11.76 14.04 -23.33
C VAL A 304 -11.07 15.15 -24.12
N PRO A 305 -11.51 16.42 -24.07
CA PRO A 305 -10.64 17.55 -24.35
C PRO A 305 -9.72 17.79 -23.14
N SER A 306 -8.42 17.78 -23.37
CA SER A 306 -7.36 17.92 -22.37
C SER A 306 -7.37 19.29 -21.69
N SER A 307 -7.44 19.32 -20.35
CA SER A 307 -6.83 20.44 -19.59
C SER A 307 -6.42 20.14 -18.14
N GLY A 308 -6.51 18.89 -17.66
CA GLY A 308 -5.58 18.37 -16.65
C GLY A 308 -4.68 17.33 -17.30
N GLU A 309 -3.38 17.32 -17.01
CA GLU A 309 -2.59 16.12 -17.34
C GLU A 309 -3.25 14.95 -16.58
N ALA A 310 -3.78 13.99 -17.33
CA ALA A 310 -4.28 12.75 -16.75
C ALA A 310 -3.20 12.19 -15.80
N PRO A 311 -3.60 11.59 -14.66
CA PRO A 311 -2.62 10.97 -13.76
C PRO A 311 -1.73 10.07 -14.61
N SER A 312 -0.43 10.37 -14.58
CA SER A 312 0.48 9.68 -15.47
C SER A 312 0.54 8.21 -15.10
N VAL A 313 0.84 7.36 -16.07
CA VAL A 313 1.14 5.95 -15.83
C VAL A 313 2.65 5.72 -15.74
N MET A 314 3.43 6.65 -16.30
CA MET A 314 4.89 6.60 -16.37
C MET A 314 5.50 7.97 -16.04
N PRO A 315 6.54 8.04 -15.20
CA PRO A 315 7.19 9.31 -14.87
C PRO A 315 7.62 10.10 -16.09
N SER A 316 7.22 11.38 -16.17
CA SER A 316 7.54 12.28 -17.29
C SER A 316 9.04 12.60 -17.41
N THR A 317 9.77 12.51 -16.30
CA THR A 317 11.21 12.78 -16.23
C THR A 317 11.93 11.69 -15.44
N ARG A 318 13.26 11.66 -15.59
CA ARG A 318 14.12 10.73 -14.86
C ARG A 318 14.89 11.48 -13.77
N LEU A 319 14.74 11.01 -12.53
CA LEU A 319 15.45 11.51 -11.36
C LEU A 319 16.70 10.67 -11.07
N ARG A 320 17.68 11.24 -10.39
CA ARG A 320 18.96 10.58 -10.09
C ARG A 320 18.91 9.91 -8.73
N SER A 321 19.31 8.64 -8.68
CA SER A 321 19.43 7.93 -7.41
C SER A 321 20.80 7.31 -7.16
N ILE A 322 21.08 6.97 -5.90
CA ILE A 322 22.18 6.08 -5.51
C ILE A 322 21.58 4.92 -4.72
N GLU A 323 21.94 3.70 -5.09
CA GLU A 323 21.52 2.50 -4.37
C GLU A 323 22.65 1.98 -3.47
N LEU A 324 22.36 1.85 -2.18
CA LEU A 324 23.23 1.25 -1.17
C LEU A 324 22.80 -0.18 -0.89
N CYS A 325 23.76 -1.11 -0.78
CA CYS A 325 23.47 -2.53 -0.51
C CYS A 325 22.47 -3.10 -1.52
N ALA A 326 22.73 -2.90 -2.81
CA ALA A 326 21.78 -3.13 -3.89
C ALA A 326 21.29 -4.59 -4.00
N GLY A 327 22.04 -5.55 -3.45
CA GLY A 327 21.74 -6.97 -3.52
C GLY A 327 21.56 -7.41 -4.97
N ALA A 328 20.52 -8.20 -5.22
CA ALA A 328 20.20 -8.65 -6.57
C ALA A 328 19.50 -7.59 -7.44
N GLY A 329 19.35 -6.35 -6.94
CA GLY A 329 18.76 -5.24 -7.69
C GLY A 329 17.25 -5.08 -7.56
N GLY A 330 16.57 -5.82 -6.68
CA GLY A 330 15.10 -5.76 -6.59
C GLY A 330 14.56 -4.36 -6.29
N GLN A 331 15.11 -3.68 -5.29
CA GLN A 331 14.72 -2.31 -4.95
C GLN A 331 15.08 -1.32 -6.07
N ALA A 332 16.33 -1.36 -6.53
CA ALA A 332 16.80 -0.51 -7.62
C ALA A 332 15.98 -0.67 -8.91
N LEU A 333 15.58 -1.90 -9.25
CA LEU A 333 14.75 -2.19 -10.43
C LEU A 333 13.34 -1.60 -10.29
N GLY A 334 12.74 -1.70 -9.11
CA GLY A 334 11.46 -1.05 -8.84
C GLY A 334 11.54 0.48 -8.89
N LEU A 335 12.60 1.06 -8.32
CA LEU A 335 12.86 2.50 -8.36
C LEU A 335 13.13 2.99 -9.79
N HIS A 336 13.86 2.20 -10.59
CA HIS A 336 14.06 2.45 -12.01
C HIS A 336 12.73 2.52 -12.75
N SER A 337 11.82 1.57 -12.49
CA SER A 337 10.45 1.58 -13.04
C SER A 337 9.61 2.76 -12.54
N ALA A 338 9.98 3.36 -11.40
CA ALA A 338 9.30 4.51 -10.80
C ALA A 338 9.93 5.87 -11.13
N GLY A 339 10.89 5.93 -12.07
CA GLY A 339 11.44 7.22 -12.53
C GLY A 339 12.85 7.52 -12.06
N PHE A 340 13.49 6.64 -11.30
CA PHE A 340 14.82 6.88 -10.72
C PHE A 340 15.91 6.11 -11.46
N ASP A 341 16.74 6.81 -12.22
CA ASP A 341 17.96 6.24 -12.79
C ASP A 341 19.08 6.25 -11.74
N ALA A 342 19.50 5.05 -11.33
CA ALA A 342 20.62 4.89 -10.42
C ALA A 342 21.91 5.38 -11.10
N GLN A 343 22.55 6.40 -10.52
CA GLN A 343 23.91 6.82 -10.88
C GLN A 343 24.91 5.71 -10.65
N VAL A 344 24.79 5.07 -9.49
CA VAL A 344 25.66 3.99 -9.04
C VAL A 344 24.90 3.09 -8.08
N LEU A 345 25.21 1.79 -8.15
CA LEU A 345 24.77 0.77 -7.24
C LEU A 345 25.99 0.21 -6.51
N PHE A 346 25.96 0.29 -5.18
CA PHE A 346 27.00 -0.29 -4.33
C PHE A 346 26.55 -1.64 -3.79
N GLU A 347 27.34 -2.67 -4.07
CA GLU A 347 27.13 -4.02 -3.52
C GLU A 347 28.49 -4.67 -3.21
N ARG A 348 28.58 -5.38 -2.09
CA ARG A 348 29.80 -6.03 -1.63
C ARG A 348 29.84 -7.53 -1.97
N ASP A 349 28.68 -8.19 -2.02
CA ASP A 349 28.56 -9.60 -2.38
C ASP A 349 28.88 -9.81 -3.87
N LYS A 350 29.90 -10.62 -4.15
CA LYS A 350 30.41 -10.83 -5.51
C LYS A 350 29.38 -11.47 -6.44
N ASP A 351 28.53 -12.37 -5.92
CA ASP A 351 27.49 -13.01 -6.72
C ASP A 351 26.38 -12.01 -7.09
N ALA A 352 25.97 -11.17 -6.13
CA ALA A 352 25.02 -10.10 -6.37
C ALA A 352 25.55 -9.04 -7.36
N VAL A 353 26.83 -8.66 -7.25
CA VAL A 353 27.51 -7.78 -8.22
C VAL A 353 27.46 -8.40 -9.62
N ALA A 354 27.78 -9.69 -9.76
CA ALA A 354 27.72 -10.38 -11.04
C ALA A 354 26.29 -10.43 -11.60
N THR A 355 25.29 -10.67 -10.75
CA THR A 355 23.86 -10.58 -11.11
C THR A 355 23.49 -9.20 -11.64
N LEU A 356 23.88 -8.12 -10.96
CA LEU A 356 23.56 -6.77 -11.41
C LEU A 356 24.21 -6.46 -12.78
N ARG A 357 25.49 -6.81 -12.93
CA ARG A 357 26.26 -6.57 -14.16
C ARG A 357 25.74 -7.34 -15.37
N GLN A 358 25.34 -8.61 -15.18
CA GLN A 358 24.90 -9.45 -16.31
C GLN A 358 23.50 -9.09 -16.83
N ASN A 359 22.63 -8.55 -15.98
CA ASN A 359 21.31 -8.10 -16.42
C ASN A 359 21.44 -6.78 -17.20
N ASP A 360 22.33 -5.87 -16.80
CA ASP A 360 22.59 -4.59 -17.50
C ASP A 360 21.35 -3.66 -17.61
N TRP A 361 20.42 -3.74 -16.65
CA TRP A 361 19.20 -2.93 -16.62
C TRP A 361 19.37 -1.56 -15.96
N LEU A 362 20.42 -1.38 -15.15
CA LEU A 362 20.55 -0.31 -14.18
C LEU A 362 21.85 0.48 -14.40
N GLY A 363 22.17 1.37 -13.46
CA GLY A 363 23.40 2.17 -13.45
C GLY A 363 24.71 1.39 -13.24
N GLU A 364 25.79 2.15 -13.04
CA GLU A 364 27.12 1.59 -12.77
C GLU A 364 27.11 0.72 -11.51
N VAL A 365 27.69 -0.48 -11.58
CA VAL A 365 27.79 -1.41 -10.45
C VAL A 365 29.19 -1.39 -9.86
N VAL A 366 29.33 -0.81 -8.67
CA VAL A 366 30.58 -0.74 -7.94
C VAL A 366 30.60 -1.81 -6.86
N ALA A 367 31.58 -2.72 -6.99
CA ALA A 367 31.83 -3.78 -6.03
C ALA A 367 32.58 -3.22 -4.81
N ALA A 368 31.87 -2.74 -3.79
CA ALA A 368 32.50 -2.08 -2.64
C ALA A 368 31.72 -2.26 -1.34
N ASP A 369 32.44 -2.19 -0.23
CA ASP A 369 31.84 -1.91 1.08
C ASP A 369 31.57 -0.41 1.18
N ILE A 370 30.32 -0.02 1.43
CA ILE A 370 29.93 1.40 1.52
C ILE A 370 30.72 2.17 2.60
N LYS A 371 31.25 1.49 3.62
CA LYS A 371 32.13 2.11 4.64
C LYS A 371 33.48 2.60 4.08
N GLN A 372 33.87 2.13 2.91
CA GLN A 372 35.18 2.41 2.30
C GLN A 372 35.07 3.32 1.08
N VAL A 373 33.87 3.80 0.76
CA VAL A 373 33.61 4.64 -0.41
C VAL A 373 33.59 6.11 0.00
N ASP A 374 34.32 6.94 -0.75
CA ASP A 374 34.17 8.39 -0.64
C ASP A 374 32.90 8.84 -1.39
N PHE A 375 31.87 9.16 -0.60
CA PHE A 375 30.61 9.65 -1.13
C PHE A 375 30.59 11.16 -1.43
N SER A 376 31.62 11.92 -1.03
CA SER A 376 31.66 13.38 -1.21
C SER A 376 31.67 13.81 -2.68
N ARG A 377 32.11 12.92 -3.58
CA ARG A 377 32.15 13.10 -5.03
C ARG A 377 30.78 13.08 -5.70
N TYR A 378 29.76 12.53 -5.05
CA TYR A 378 28.41 12.48 -5.60
C TYR A 378 27.64 13.76 -5.25
N LYS A 379 27.09 14.41 -6.27
CA LYS A 379 26.31 15.66 -6.18
C LYS A 379 25.04 15.53 -7.01
N ASP A 380 24.07 16.41 -6.75
CA ASP A 380 22.80 16.47 -7.47
C ASP A 380 22.04 15.14 -7.49
N VAL A 381 21.94 14.51 -6.31
CA VAL A 381 21.21 13.25 -6.10
C VAL A 381 19.80 13.57 -5.59
N ASP A 382 18.79 13.04 -6.26
CA ASP A 382 17.39 13.20 -5.83
C ASP A 382 17.04 12.20 -4.73
N LEU A 383 17.50 10.94 -4.85
CA LEU A 383 17.17 9.86 -3.94
C LEU A 383 18.40 9.02 -3.54
N ILE A 384 18.61 8.78 -2.25
CA ILE A 384 19.45 7.65 -1.81
C ILE A 384 18.53 6.54 -1.31
N ALA A 385 18.69 5.33 -1.81
CA ALA A 385 17.88 4.19 -1.42
C ALA A 385 18.74 2.97 -1.06
N GLY A 386 18.14 2.02 -0.34
CA GLY A 386 18.80 0.75 -0.06
C GLY A 386 18.09 -0.15 0.94
N GLY A 387 18.24 -1.46 0.75
CA GLY A 387 17.84 -2.50 1.70
C GLY A 387 18.92 -2.69 2.76
N VAL A 388 19.09 -1.70 3.63
CA VAL A 388 20.26 -1.61 4.51
C VAL A 388 20.22 -2.70 5.58
N PRO A 389 21.22 -3.60 5.64
CA PRO A 389 21.20 -4.70 6.59
C PRO A 389 21.26 -4.18 8.03
N CYS A 390 20.39 -4.74 8.87
CA CYS A 390 20.31 -4.40 10.30
C CYS A 390 20.28 -5.68 11.17
N PRO A 391 21.35 -6.49 11.19
CA PRO A 391 21.30 -7.85 11.71
C PRO A 391 21.09 -7.94 13.23
N GLY A 392 21.47 -6.89 13.97
CA GLY A 392 21.28 -6.76 15.42
C GLY A 392 19.81 -6.73 15.87
N HIS A 393 18.90 -6.37 14.96
CA HIS A 393 17.50 -6.03 15.25
C HIS A 393 16.48 -6.98 14.58
N SER A 394 16.96 -8.05 13.93
CA SER A 394 16.12 -9.11 13.34
C SER A 394 15.87 -10.27 14.32
N ASN A 395 14.67 -10.87 14.28
CA ASN A 395 14.34 -12.06 15.09
C ASN A 395 15.23 -13.29 14.79
N ALA A 396 16.03 -13.25 13.71
CA ALA A 396 16.94 -14.32 13.30
C ALA A 396 18.40 -14.14 13.78
N GLY A 397 18.72 -13.06 14.51
CA GLY A 397 20.07 -12.75 14.99
C GLY A 397 20.29 -13.01 16.49
N LYS A 398 21.56 -13.06 16.93
CA LYS A 398 21.96 -13.20 18.35
C LYS A 398 21.69 -11.96 19.23
N ARG A 399 20.91 -10.98 18.74
CA ARG A 399 20.54 -9.73 19.45
C ARG A 399 21.74 -9.06 20.15
N LYS A 400 22.85 -8.88 19.42
CA LYS A 400 24.02 -8.14 19.93
C LYS A 400 23.80 -6.63 20.01
N GLY A 401 22.65 -6.12 19.55
CA GLY A 401 22.31 -4.71 19.61
C GLY A 401 23.33 -3.85 18.85
N ARG A 402 23.81 -2.81 19.53
CA ARG A 402 24.67 -1.72 19.04
C ARG A 402 26.07 -2.15 18.56
N ASP A 403 26.61 -3.25 19.07
CA ASP A 403 27.99 -3.70 18.78
C ASP A 403 28.06 -4.68 17.60
N ASP A 404 27.04 -4.69 16.73
CA ASP A 404 27.04 -5.53 15.54
C ASP A 404 27.66 -4.76 14.37
N GLU A 405 28.92 -5.04 14.04
CA GLU A 405 29.68 -4.44 12.92
C GLU A 405 28.97 -4.52 11.55
N ARG A 406 27.92 -5.35 11.45
CA ARG A 406 27.09 -5.53 10.26
C ARG A 406 25.91 -4.57 10.19
N ASP A 407 25.67 -3.75 11.22
CA ASP A 407 24.73 -2.64 11.15
C ASP A 407 25.31 -1.53 10.27
N LEU A 408 24.62 -1.27 9.16
CA LEU A 408 25.00 -0.24 8.19
C LEU A 408 24.04 0.94 8.19
N PHE A 409 23.04 0.97 9.06
CA PHE A 409 22.00 2.00 9.02
C PHE A 409 22.54 3.38 9.44
N MET A 410 23.40 3.42 10.46
CA MET A 410 24.08 4.66 10.87
C MET A 410 25.01 5.16 9.76
N GLU A 411 25.71 4.24 9.09
CA GLU A 411 26.55 4.57 7.93
C GLU A 411 25.71 5.17 6.80
N ALA A 412 24.56 4.55 6.48
CA ALA A 412 23.63 5.05 5.47
C ALA A 412 23.12 6.47 5.80
N VAL A 413 22.84 6.77 7.08
CA VAL A 413 22.49 8.14 7.51
C VAL A 413 23.68 9.10 7.37
N GLY A 414 24.90 8.67 7.69
CA GLY A 414 26.12 9.45 7.45
C GLY A 414 26.34 9.76 5.96
N ILE A 415 26.07 8.80 5.09
CA ILE A 415 26.11 8.96 3.63
C ILE A 415 25.05 9.99 3.18
N VAL A 416 23.82 9.93 3.72
CA VAL A 416 22.79 10.96 3.48
C VAL A 416 23.29 12.35 3.91
N GLY A 417 23.98 12.46 5.05
CA GLY A 417 24.59 13.70 5.50
C GLY A 417 25.69 14.23 4.57
N THR A 418 26.45 13.34 3.95
CA THR A 418 27.56 13.68 3.04
C THR A 418 27.08 14.07 1.64
N VAL A 419 26.21 13.26 1.05
CA VAL A 419 25.69 13.44 -0.31
C VAL A 419 24.60 14.51 -0.36
N ARG A 420 23.84 14.66 0.74
CA ARG A 420 22.71 15.57 0.87
C ARG A 420 21.68 15.37 -0.27
N PRO A 421 21.02 14.20 -0.38
CA PRO A 421 19.98 13.96 -1.40
C PRO A 421 18.64 14.64 -1.06
N LYS A 422 17.77 14.91 -2.05
CA LYS A 422 16.44 15.53 -1.77
C LYS A 422 15.56 14.63 -0.89
N ALA A 423 15.63 13.32 -1.10
CA ALA A 423 14.95 12.30 -0.32
C ALA A 423 15.86 11.09 -0.04
N PHE A 424 15.48 10.26 0.92
CA PHE A 424 16.06 8.93 1.10
C PHE A 424 14.99 7.88 1.39
N PHE A 425 15.26 6.61 1.04
CA PHE A 425 14.38 5.47 1.25
C PHE A 425 15.17 4.22 1.67
N PHE A 426 15.13 3.91 2.96
CA PHE A 426 15.74 2.71 3.51
C PHE A 426 14.69 1.67 3.87
N GLU A 427 14.80 0.49 3.24
CA GLU A 427 13.95 -0.66 3.56
C GLU A 427 14.54 -1.48 4.72
N ASN A 428 13.65 -2.05 5.53
CA ASN A 428 14.06 -3.05 6.52
C ASN A 428 12.94 -4.03 6.88
N VAL A 429 13.26 -5.03 7.70
CA VAL A 429 12.32 -6.02 8.23
C VAL A 429 11.39 -5.44 9.29
N LYS A 430 10.18 -6.00 9.40
CA LYS A 430 9.15 -5.62 10.40
C LYS A 430 9.67 -5.52 11.84
N GLY A 431 10.65 -6.36 12.20
CA GLY A 431 11.27 -6.37 13.53
C GLY A 431 11.87 -5.03 13.96
N PHE A 432 12.28 -4.18 13.01
CA PHE A 432 12.80 -2.84 13.28
C PHE A 432 11.83 -1.98 14.09
N ASN A 433 10.51 -2.17 13.93
CA ASN A 433 9.48 -1.39 14.64
C ASN A 433 9.10 -1.98 16.03
N GLU A 434 9.74 -3.07 16.47
CA GLU A 434 9.47 -3.68 17.78
C GLU A 434 10.03 -2.82 18.94
N LYS A 435 9.45 -2.99 20.14
CA LYS A 435 9.81 -2.22 21.35
C LYS A 435 11.31 -2.23 21.71
N PRO A 436 12.04 -3.35 21.58
CA PRO A 436 13.48 -3.37 21.91
C PRO A 436 14.35 -2.42 21.08
N ASN A 437 13.84 -1.92 19.95
CA ASN A 437 14.59 -1.09 19.01
C ASN A 437 14.20 0.40 19.09
N ALA A 438 13.45 0.82 20.13
CA ALA A 438 12.95 2.19 20.23
C ALA A 438 14.07 3.23 20.36
N ASP A 439 15.07 2.97 21.20
CA ASP A 439 16.20 3.88 21.44
C ASP A 439 17.01 4.10 20.15
N TYR A 440 17.25 3.02 19.41
CA TYR A 440 17.93 3.06 18.11
C TYR A 440 17.17 3.91 17.07
N ARG A 441 15.84 3.77 17.00
CA ARG A 441 15.02 4.62 16.11
C ARG A 441 15.05 6.09 16.53
N ALA A 442 15.06 6.38 17.84
CA ALA A 442 15.14 7.74 18.34
C ALA A 442 16.47 8.40 17.95
N GLU A 443 17.60 7.68 18.05
CA GLU A 443 18.92 8.15 17.62
C GLU A 443 18.95 8.44 16.12
N LEU A 444 18.44 7.52 15.28
CA LEU A 444 18.34 7.72 13.84
C LEU A 444 17.53 8.96 13.47
N HIS A 445 16.35 9.14 14.06
CA HIS A 445 15.52 10.32 13.82
C HIS A 445 16.21 11.61 14.31
N GLY A 446 16.94 11.56 15.44
CA GLY A 446 17.74 12.68 15.92
C GLY A 446 18.80 13.11 14.91
N MET A 447 19.64 12.17 14.45
CA MET A 447 20.67 12.44 13.43
C MET A 447 20.08 13.02 12.15
N LEU A 448 18.96 12.45 11.66
CA LEU A 448 18.29 12.94 10.45
C LEU A 448 17.70 14.34 10.64
N THR A 449 17.16 14.63 11.82
CA THR A 449 16.64 15.96 12.18
C THR A 449 17.76 16.99 12.22
N ASP A 450 18.90 16.65 12.82
CA ASP A 450 20.09 17.52 12.87
C ASP A 450 20.65 17.80 11.46
N LEU A 451 20.50 16.85 10.53
CA LEU A 451 20.83 17.01 9.11
C LEU A 451 19.76 17.79 8.32
N GLY A 452 18.64 18.18 8.94
CA GLY A 452 17.57 18.95 8.32
C GLY A 452 16.56 18.12 7.50
N TYR A 453 16.39 16.83 7.82
CA TYR A 453 15.40 15.95 7.20
C TYR A 453 14.22 15.69 8.13
N ASP A 454 12.99 15.81 7.60
CA ASP A 454 11.81 15.20 8.23
C ASP A 454 11.73 13.74 7.77
N SER A 455 11.63 12.81 8.72
CA SER A 455 11.70 11.38 8.46
C SER A 455 10.65 10.60 9.23
N ARG A 456 10.09 9.56 8.60
CA ARG A 456 9.03 8.72 9.16
C ARG A 456 9.22 7.26 8.79
N VAL A 457 8.76 6.37 9.66
CA VAL A 457 8.74 4.93 9.43
C VAL A 457 7.33 4.50 9.02
N PHE A 458 7.23 3.85 7.86
CA PHE A 458 5.98 3.32 7.32
C PHE A 458 6.02 1.79 7.31
N ALA A 459 4.90 1.16 7.64
CA ALA A 459 4.73 -0.28 7.50
C ALA A 459 3.89 -0.59 6.27
N PHE A 460 4.31 -1.58 5.50
CA PHE A 460 3.62 -1.99 4.27
C PHE A 460 3.85 -3.48 4.01
N THR A 461 3.03 -4.08 3.15
CA THR A 461 3.09 -5.51 2.86
C THR A 461 2.98 -5.76 1.36
N GLY A 462 3.71 -6.76 0.89
CA GLY A 462 3.70 -7.16 -0.51
C GLY A 462 2.34 -7.65 -1.02
N ALA A 463 1.56 -8.30 -0.16
CA ALA A 463 0.25 -8.84 -0.54
C ALA A 463 -0.75 -7.74 -0.95
N ASP A 464 -0.64 -6.56 -0.34
CA ASP A 464 -1.45 -5.38 -0.67
C ASP A 464 -1.09 -4.79 -2.04
N LEU A 465 -0.01 -5.26 -2.67
CA LEU A 465 0.47 -4.84 -3.99
C LEU A 465 0.50 -6.02 -4.97
N GLY A 466 -0.32 -7.06 -4.70
CA GLY A 466 -0.52 -8.19 -5.59
C GLY A 466 0.53 -9.29 -5.52
N LEU A 467 1.48 -9.27 -4.58
CA LEU A 467 2.43 -10.37 -4.44
C LEU A 467 1.76 -11.63 -3.85
N PRO A 468 2.15 -12.85 -4.30
CA PRO A 468 1.59 -14.11 -3.81
C PRO A 468 2.15 -14.52 -2.44
N GLN A 469 2.56 -13.54 -1.62
CA GLN A 469 3.16 -13.74 -0.31
C GLN A 469 2.87 -12.56 0.64
N LEU A 470 2.79 -12.85 1.94
CA LEU A 470 2.49 -11.85 2.99
C LEU A 470 3.56 -10.77 3.22
N ARG A 471 4.73 -10.86 2.59
CA ARG A 471 5.97 -10.11 2.86
C ARG A 471 5.80 -8.73 3.53
N PRO A 472 5.81 -8.65 4.88
CA PRO A 472 5.69 -7.38 5.58
C PRO A 472 7.06 -6.70 5.66
N ARG A 473 7.10 -5.39 5.41
CA ARG A 473 8.29 -4.55 5.41
C ARG A 473 8.04 -3.21 6.09
N ILE A 474 9.14 -2.55 6.40
CA ILE A 474 9.13 -1.16 6.80
C ILE A 474 9.94 -0.32 5.82
N ALA A 475 9.54 0.93 5.66
CA ALA A 475 10.24 1.94 4.90
C ALA A 475 10.55 3.10 5.84
N LEU A 476 11.84 3.39 6.09
CA LEU A 476 12.24 4.68 6.65
C LEU A 476 12.45 5.62 5.47
N ILE A 477 11.61 6.64 5.39
CA ILE A 477 11.63 7.62 4.31
C ILE A 477 11.84 8.98 4.95
N GLY A 478 12.65 9.83 4.32
CA GLY A 478 12.76 11.22 4.73
C GLY A 478 13.06 12.16 3.58
N PHE A 479 12.71 13.42 3.80
CA PHE A 479 12.82 14.49 2.82
C PHE A 479 13.45 15.72 3.47
N ARG A 480 14.19 16.48 2.66
CA ARG A 480 14.59 17.85 3.02
C ARG A 480 13.46 18.84 2.74
N ASP A 481 13.66 20.06 3.22
CA ASP A 481 12.89 21.24 2.83
C ASP A 481 11.37 21.11 3.06
N GLY A 482 10.97 20.29 4.04
CA GLY A 482 9.58 20.12 4.44
C GLY A 482 8.69 19.30 3.49
N ARG A 483 9.26 18.68 2.44
CA ARG A 483 8.49 17.90 1.44
C ARG A 483 7.83 16.63 1.97
N MET A 484 8.13 16.22 3.21
CA MET A 484 7.41 15.14 3.88
C MET A 484 5.90 15.41 3.98
N ARG A 485 5.45 16.69 3.96
CA ARG A 485 4.02 17.06 3.93
C ARG A 485 3.31 16.67 2.64
N ASP A 486 4.07 16.55 1.55
CA ASP A 486 3.56 16.24 0.21
C ASP A 486 3.62 14.72 -0.07
N PHE A 487 4.36 13.98 0.76
CA PHE A 487 4.49 12.53 0.67
C PHE A 487 3.31 11.79 1.31
N HIS A 488 2.77 10.83 0.56
CA HIS A 488 1.76 9.89 1.02
C HIS A 488 2.20 8.48 0.63
N MET A 489 2.03 7.51 1.52
CA MET A 489 2.23 6.11 1.14
C MET A 489 1.29 5.75 -0.02
N PRO A 490 1.74 4.90 -0.97
CA PRO A 490 0.90 4.48 -2.09
C PRO A 490 -0.39 3.81 -1.59
N PRO A 491 -1.48 3.87 -2.38
CA PRO A 491 -2.68 3.11 -2.09
C PRO A 491 -2.37 1.60 -2.04
N ILE A 492 -3.23 0.88 -1.32
CA ILE A 492 -3.21 -0.59 -1.28
C ILE A 492 -4.29 -1.12 -2.22
N PHE A 493 -4.03 -2.30 -2.78
CA PHE A 493 -4.94 -3.04 -3.66
C PHE A 493 -5.14 -4.47 -3.15
N PRO A 494 -5.87 -4.66 -2.02
CA PRO A 494 -6.07 -5.99 -1.43
C PRO A 494 -6.73 -7.00 -2.37
N GLU A 495 -7.54 -6.51 -3.32
CA GLU A 495 -8.21 -7.29 -4.36
C GLU A 495 -7.24 -7.88 -5.40
N TRP A 496 -6.03 -7.33 -5.54
CA TRP A 496 -5.01 -7.86 -6.45
C TRP A 496 -4.20 -9.00 -5.86
N ALA A 497 -4.43 -9.37 -4.59
CA ALA A 497 -3.68 -10.42 -3.92
C ALA A 497 -3.68 -11.70 -4.76
N SER A 498 -2.58 -11.92 -5.50
CA SER A 498 -2.40 -13.11 -6.31
C SER A 498 -2.16 -14.30 -5.40
N THR A 499 -2.56 -15.48 -5.83
CA THR A 499 -2.28 -16.69 -5.07
C THR A 499 -1.06 -17.38 -5.63
N VAL A 500 -0.47 -18.27 -4.84
CA VAL A 500 0.71 -19.02 -5.30
C VAL A 500 0.38 -19.80 -6.57
N GLY A 501 -0.78 -20.45 -6.61
CA GLY A 501 -1.27 -21.15 -7.80
C GLY A 501 -1.36 -20.25 -9.03
N SER A 502 -1.98 -19.08 -8.91
CA SER A 502 -2.12 -18.17 -10.06
C SER A 502 -0.79 -17.55 -10.51
N ALA A 503 0.13 -17.28 -9.59
CA ALA A 503 1.38 -16.59 -9.88
C ALA A 503 2.46 -17.47 -10.53
N ILE A 504 2.52 -18.77 -10.21
CA ILE A 504 3.57 -19.67 -10.73
C ILE A 504 3.02 -20.92 -11.43
N GLY A 505 1.71 -21.00 -11.65
CA GLY A 505 1.05 -22.17 -12.21
C GLY A 505 1.55 -22.53 -13.62
N ASP A 506 1.85 -21.55 -14.46
CA ASP A 506 2.47 -21.75 -15.77
C ASP A 506 3.88 -22.39 -15.66
N LEU A 507 4.71 -21.95 -14.71
CA LEU A 507 6.04 -22.56 -14.46
C LEU A 507 5.91 -23.98 -13.95
N VAL A 508 4.92 -24.24 -13.11
CA VAL A 508 4.65 -25.58 -12.58
C VAL A 508 4.22 -26.53 -13.68
N ARG A 509 3.47 -26.04 -14.68
CA ARG A 509 3.07 -26.81 -15.88
C ARG A 509 4.19 -27.04 -16.89
N ALA A 510 5.29 -26.28 -16.84
CA ALA A 510 6.26 -26.20 -17.93
C ALA A 510 6.85 -27.56 -18.37
N ASN A 511 6.95 -28.52 -17.45
CA ASN A 511 7.49 -29.86 -17.70
C ASN A 511 6.40 -30.95 -17.93
N GLY A 512 5.15 -30.54 -18.17
CA GLY A 512 4.06 -31.44 -18.53
C GLY A 512 3.47 -32.25 -17.37
N TRP A 513 3.53 -31.73 -16.14
CA TRP A 513 2.91 -32.38 -14.98
C TRP A 513 1.38 -32.40 -15.10
N GLU A 514 0.80 -33.59 -15.17
CA GLU A 514 -0.63 -33.82 -15.44
C GLU A 514 -1.57 -33.29 -14.37
N HIS A 515 -1.07 -33.07 -13.15
CA HIS A 515 -1.86 -32.61 -12.00
C HIS A 515 -1.67 -31.12 -11.69
N ALA A 516 -0.96 -30.38 -12.54
CA ALA A 516 -0.65 -28.98 -12.31
C ALA A 516 -1.90 -28.08 -12.19
N ASP A 517 -2.94 -28.30 -13.02
CA ASP A 517 -4.19 -27.53 -12.92
C ASP A 517 -4.92 -27.76 -11.59
N ALA A 518 -4.99 -29.02 -11.14
CA ALA A 518 -5.56 -29.35 -9.84
C ALA A 518 -4.74 -28.76 -8.69
N TRP A 519 -3.41 -28.70 -8.83
CA TRP A 519 -2.53 -28.06 -7.85
C TRP A 519 -2.76 -26.54 -7.79
N ILE A 520 -2.95 -25.86 -8.93
CA ILE A 520 -3.19 -24.40 -8.99
C ILE A 520 -4.44 -24.01 -8.21
N GLU A 521 -5.54 -24.74 -8.40
CA GLU A 521 -6.78 -24.53 -7.65
C GLU A 521 -6.58 -24.76 -6.13
N LYS A 522 -5.77 -25.76 -5.76
CA LYS A 522 -5.46 -26.07 -4.35
C LYS A 522 -4.53 -25.04 -3.70
N ALA A 523 -3.60 -24.51 -4.48
CA ALA A 523 -2.62 -23.49 -4.11
C ALA A 523 -3.19 -22.06 -4.19
N ASN A 524 -4.53 -21.92 -4.16
CA ASN A 524 -5.24 -20.65 -4.19
C ASN A 524 -5.22 -19.91 -2.83
N ARG A 525 -4.01 -19.65 -2.29
CA ARG A 525 -3.77 -18.84 -1.10
C ARG A 525 -2.39 -18.18 -1.15
N LEU A 526 -2.15 -17.21 -0.25
CA LEU A 526 -0.85 -16.56 -0.10
C LEU A 526 0.20 -17.49 0.53
N ALA A 527 1.43 -17.36 0.07
CA ALA A 527 2.59 -17.94 0.74
C ALA A 527 3.02 -17.11 1.97
N PRO A 528 3.74 -17.73 2.93
CA PRO A 528 4.59 -16.97 3.83
C PRO A 528 5.68 -16.22 3.04
N THR A 529 6.40 -15.32 3.72
CA THR A 529 7.52 -14.62 3.11
C THR A 529 8.57 -15.59 2.57
N ILE A 530 8.96 -15.39 1.31
CA ILE A 530 10.10 -16.08 0.69
C ILE A 530 11.41 -15.54 1.31
N LEU A 531 12.23 -16.44 1.84
CA LEU A 531 13.41 -16.10 2.64
C LEU A 531 14.71 -16.58 2.02
N GLY A 532 15.69 -15.68 1.97
CA GLY A 532 17.04 -15.98 1.48
C GLY A 532 17.95 -16.51 2.59
N GLY A 533 17.78 -16.00 3.81
CA GLY A 533 18.64 -16.32 4.95
C GLY A 533 19.97 -15.56 4.92
N SER A 534 20.84 -15.85 5.89
CA SER A 534 22.17 -15.25 6.00
C SER A 534 23.26 -16.22 5.50
N HIS A 535 24.48 -15.73 5.29
CA HIS A 535 25.66 -16.58 5.00
C HIS A 535 25.95 -17.63 6.08
N LYS A 536 25.39 -17.49 7.30
CA LYS A 536 25.55 -18.44 8.41
C LYS A 536 24.39 -19.44 8.51
N SER A 537 23.39 -19.33 7.63
CA SER A 537 22.22 -20.20 7.64
C SER A 537 22.49 -21.47 6.85
N ASN A 538 22.19 -22.62 7.47
CA ASN A 538 22.20 -23.93 6.80
C ASN A 538 20.84 -24.30 6.18
N ALA A 539 19.86 -23.40 6.22
CA ALA A 539 18.55 -23.66 5.62
C ALA A 539 18.70 -23.77 4.10
N THR A 540 18.22 -24.87 3.52
CA THR A 540 18.37 -25.17 2.10
C THR A 540 17.22 -24.65 1.24
N GLY A 541 15.98 -24.58 1.76
CA GLY A 541 14.79 -24.03 1.07
C GLY A 541 14.45 -22.58 1.43
N PHE A 542 13.42 -21.99 0.79
CA PHE A 542 13.02 -20.58 0.91
C PHE A 542 12.22 -20.23 2.18
N THR A 543 12.26 -21.07 3.22
CA THR A 543 11.31 -21.02 4.34
C THR A 543 12.01 -21.08 5.70
N THR A 544 11.30 -20.70 6.77
CA THR A 544 11.74 -20.96 8.15
C THR A 544 10.99 -22.14 8.75
N ASN A 545 11.49 -22.66 9.86
CA ASN A 545 10.80 -23.68 10.65
C ASN A 545 9.37 -23.27 11.08
N TYR A 546 9.10 -21.97 11.26
CA TYR A 546 7.78 -21.47 11.67
C TYR A 546 6.75 -21.38 10.54
N SER A 547 7.19 -21.53 9.29
CA SER A 547 6.35 -21.40 8.10
C SER A 547 6.27 -22.68 7.27
N LYS A 548 6.81 -23.79 7.79
CA LYS A 548 6.82 -25.10 7.11
C LYS A 548 5.42 -25.62 6.83
N GLU A 549 4.57 -25.61 7.84
CA GLU A 549 3.18 -26.09 7.73
C GLU A 549 2.39 -25.33 6.65
N THR A 550 2.61 -24.01 6.52
CA THR A 550 1.95 -23.21 5.48
C THR A 550 2.42 -23.57 4.07
N MET A 551 3.70 -23.88 3.91
CA MET A 551 4.27 -24.30 2.62
C MET A 551 3.86 -25.73 2.28
N GLU A 552 3.83 -26.64 3.24
CA GLU A 552 3.34 -28.00 3.07
C GLU A 552 1.84 -28.01 2.71
N ALA A 553 1.05 -27.09 3.27
CA ALA A 553 -0.35 -26.91 2.92
C ALA A 553 -0.56 -26.42 1.47
N LEU A 554 0.48 -25.86 0.84
CA LEU A 554 0.55 -25.53 -0.59
C LEU A 554 1.12 -26.68 -1.44
N GLN A 555 1.40 -27.86 -0.84
CA GLN A 555 2.18 -28.95 -1.45
C GLN A 555 3.57 -28.51 -1.95
N LEU A 556 4.14 -27.50 -1.30
CA LEU A 556 5.51 -27.07 -1.55
C LEU A 556 6.44 -27.64 -0.49
N ASP A 557 7.53 -28.24 -0.93
CA ASP A 557 8.57 -28.72 -0.03
C ASP A 557 9.36 -27.54 0.56
N PRO A 558 9.29 -27.31 1.88
CA PRO A 558 9.90 -26.15 2.50
C PRO A 558 11.42 -26.28 2.67
N THR A 559 11.98 -27.47 2.43
CA THR A 559 13.34 -27.85 2.84
C THR A 559 14.35 -27.82 1.70
N ARG A 560 13.93 -27.84 0.44
CA ARG A 560 14.82 -27.87 -0.72
C ARG A 560 14.48 -26.78 -1.74
N ILE A 561 15.36 -26.67 -2.73
CA ILE A 561 15.16 -25.92 -3.97
C ILE A 561 15.26 -26.95 -5.09
N ALA A 562 14.37 -26.89 -6.08
CA ALA A 562 14.46 -27.72 -7.27
C ALA A 562 15.17 -26.96 -8.40
N ASP A 563 15.87 -27.69 -9.26
CA ASP A 563 16.46 -27.12 -10.47
C ASP A 563 15.40 -26.94 -11.58
N GLN A 564 14.37 -27.79 -11.59
CA GLN A 564 13.33 -27.82 -12.62
C GLN A 564 11.93 -27.96 -12.01
N ALA A 565 10.92 -27.58 -12.80
CA ALA A 565 9.51 -27.80 -12.45
C ALA A 565 9.19 -29.30 -12.33
N PRO A 566 8.10 -29.67 -11.63
CA PRO A 566 7.67 -31.07 -11.50
C PRO A 566 7.58 -31.77 -12.88
N PRO A 567 8.21 -32.93 -13.07
CA PRO A 567 8.18 -33.62 -14.35
C PRO A 567 6.81 -34.28 -14.60
N LYS A 568 6.56 -34.66 -15.85
CA LYS A 568 5.50 -35.60 -16.22
C LYS A 568 5.55 -36.85 -15.34
N GLY A 569 4.41 -37.27 -14.80
CA GLY A 569 4.29 -38.41 -13.88
C GLY A 569 4.65 -38.12 -12.42
N HIS A 570 4.96 -36.87 -12.04
CA HIS A 570 5.11 -36.51 -10.62
C HIS A 570 3.79 -36.78 -9.86
N PRO A 571 3.79 -37.46 -8.69
CA PRO A 571 2.55 -37.84 -8.02
C PRO A 571 1.70 -36.65 -7.59
N ALA A 572 0.38 -36.70 -7.80
CA ALA A 572 -0.57 -35.62 -7.47
C ALA A 572 -0.49 -35.13 -6.01
N ASP A 573 -0.28 -36.06 -5.07
CA ASP A 573 -0.27 -35.76 -3.64
C ASP A 573 1.14 -35.47 -3.08
N ALA A 574 2.19 -35.68 -3.87
CA ALA A 574 3.57 -35.50 -3.43
C ALA A 574 4.01 -34.03 -3.50
N PRO A 575 4.64 -33.48 -2.45
CA PRO A 575 5.14 -32.11 -2.49
C PRO A 575 6.33 -31.97 -3.44
N PHE A 576 6.46 -30.81 -4.09
CA PHE A 576 7.61 -30.44 -4.91
C PHE A 576 8.29 -29.19 -4.37
N ALA A 577 9.58 -29.01 -4.66
CA ALA A 577 10.33 -27.86 -4.20
C ALA A 577 10.23 -26.70 -5.18
N LEU A 578 10.22 -25.46 -4.69
CA LEU A 578 10.28 -24.28 -5.55
C LEU A 578 11.60 -24.24 -6.33
N THR A 579 11.55 -23.79 -7.58
CA THR A 579 12.74 -23.39 -8.34
C THR A 579 13.12 -21.95 -8.04
N HIS A 580 14.34 -21.53 -8.41
CA HIS A 580 14.72 -20.11 -8.33
C HIS A 580 13.81 -19.23 -9.18
N ALA A 581 13.42 -19.66 -10.38
CA ALA A 581 12.52 -18.93 -11.25
C ALA A 581 11.14 -18.70 -10.59
N MET A 582 10.56 -19.75 -10.00
CA MET A 582 9.30 -19.64 -9.25
C MET A 582 9.43 -18.66 -8.08
N ALA A 583 10.49 -18.77 -7.28
CA ALA A 583 10.71 -17.87 -6.16
C ALA A 583 10.98 -16.41 -6.57
N ALA A 584 11.67 -16.20 -7.70
CA ALA A 584 11.92 -14.87 -8.27
C ALA A 584 10.62 -14.23 -8.76
N ARG A 585 9.75 -14.98 -9.45
CA ARG A 585 8.43 -14.50 -9.86
C ARG A 585 7.52 -14.20 -8.69
N MET A 586 7.54 -15.02 -7.64
CA MET A 586 6.82 -14.72 -6.39
C MET A 586 7.33 -13.45 -5.70
N GLN A 587 8.54 -13.00 -6.01
CA GLN A 587 9.13 -11.72 -5.59
C GLN A 587 8.96 -10.61 -6.64
N ALA A 588 8.18 -10.84 -7.70
CA ALA A 588 7.94 -9.93 -8.83
C ALA A 588 9.20 -9.45 -9.56
N PHE A 589 10.24 -10.31 -9.63
CA PHE A 589 11.29 -10.09 -10.61
C PHE A 589 10.77 -10.44 -12.02
N PRO A 590 11.25 -9.73 -13.06
CA PRO A 590 11.10 -10.18 -14.44
C PRO A 590 11.64 -11.60 -14.63
N ASP A 591 10.99 -12.37 -15.50
CA ASP A 591 11.36 -13.77 -15.73
C ASP A 591 12.70 -13.96 -16.41
N ASP A 592 13.13 -12.95 -17.15
CA ASP A 592 14.43 -12.85 -17.79
C ASP A 592 15.51 -12.29 -16.84
N TRP A 593 15.18 -12.01 -15.57
CA TRP A 593 16.16 -11.59 -14.57
C TRP A 593 17.07 -12.75 -14.16
N ASN A 594 18.31 -12.69 -14.62
CA ASN A 594 19.28 -13.76 -14.44
C ASN A 594 20.00 -13.62 -13.09
N PHE A 595 20.02 -14.67 -12.27
CA PHE A 595 20.78 -14.71 -11.02
C PHE A 595 22.08 -15.50 -11.17
N HIS A 596 23.19 -14.91 -10.76
CA HIS A 596 24.54 -15.50 -10.73
C HIS A 596 24.83 -16.22 -9.39
N GLY A 597 25.76 -17.18 -9.42
CA GLY A 597 26.29 -17.87 -8.25
C GLY A 597 25.68 -19.26 -8.05
N ASN A 598 26.09 -19.94 -6.97
CA ASN A 598 25.57 -21.27 -6.64
C ASN A 598 24.11 -21.22 -6.15
N LEU A 599 23.47 -22.39 -5.98
CA LEU A 599 22.06 -22.49 -5.57
C LEU A 599 21.73 -21.68 -4.31
N GLN A 600 22.63 -21.67 -3.32
CA GLN A 600 22.43 -20.91 -2.08
C GLN A 600 22.65 -19.40 -2.27
N ALA A 601 23.58 -18.99 -3.12
CA ALA A 601 23.79 -17.58 -3.46
C ALA A 601 22.57 -17.00 -4.17
N LYS A 602 22.04 -17.69 -5.18
CA LYS A 602 20.81 -17.29 -5.88
C LYS A 602 19.61 -17.23 -4.93
N LYS A 603 19.48 -18.20 -4.02
CA LYS A 603 18.44 -18.21 -2.98
C LYS A 603 18.50 -16.96 -2.09
N ARG A 604 19.71 -16.64 -1.58
CA ARG A 604 19.93 -15.45 -0.74
C ARG A 604 19.54 -14.18 -1.47
N GLN A 605 20.01 -14.03 -2.70
CA GLN A 605 19.70 -12.90 -3.58
C GLN A 605 18.20 -12.71 -3.76
N ILE A 606 17.47 -13.76 -4.16
CA ILE A 606 16.02 -13.69 -4.38
C ILE A 606 15.28 -13.37 -3.09
N GLY A 607 15.53 -14.10 -2.00
CA GLY A 607 14.71 -13.98 -0.80
C GLY A 607 15.00 -12.72 0.03
N ASN A 608 16.22 -12.16 -0.06
CA ASN A 608 16.59 -10.94 0.68
C ASN A 608 16.20 -9.66 -0.07
N ALA A 609 16.01 -9.71 -1.39
CA ALA A 609 15.61 -8.54 -2.17
C ALA A 609 14.24 -7.98 -1.74
N LEU A 610 14.10 -6.65 -1.66
CA LEU A 610 12.80 -5.99 -1.70
C LEU A 610 12.20 -6.22 -3.10
N PRO A 611 10.97 -6.77 -3.21
CA PRO A 611 10.32 -6.97 -4.50
C PRO A 611 10.28 -5.69 -5.34
N PRO A 612 10.59 -5.77 -6.64
CA PRO A 612 10.53 -4.62 -7.53
C PRO A 612 9.19 -3.89 -7.50
N ILE A 613 8.07 -4.60 -7.44
CA ILE A 613 6.75 -3.97 -7.37
C ILE A 613 6.53 -3.14 -6.09
N MET A 614 7.05 -3.62 -4.96
CA MET A 614 6.99 -2.91 -3.68
C MET A 614 7.84 -1.62 -3.73
N ALA A 615 9.03 -1.71 -4.30
CA ALA A 615 9.91 -0.57 -4.48
C ALA A 615 9.35 0.44 -5.50
N ARG A 616 8.70 -0.02 -6.58
CA ARG A 616 8.04 0.83 -7.57
C ARG A 616 6.92 1.65 -6.94
N ALA A 617 6.03 1.02 -6.17
CA ALA A 617 4.92 1.71 -5.52
C ALA A 617 5.40 2.83 -4.59
N VAL A 618 6.39 2.55 -3.74
CA VAL A 618 6.99 3.57 -2.86
C VAL A 618 7.78 4.60 -3.66
N GLY A 619 8.47 4.18 -4.72
CA GLY A 619 9.18 5.06 -5.65
C GLY A 619 8.27 6.09 -6.29
N LEU A 620 7.12 5.69 -6.84
CA LEU A 620 6.15 6.61 -7.44
C LEU A 620 5.65 7.64 -6.43
N ALA A 621 5.41 7.24 -5.18
CA ALA A 621 5.03 8.15 -4.11
C ALA A 621 6.13 9.16 -3.76
N ILE A 622 7.40 8.72 -3.72
CA ILE A 622 8.54 9.62 -3.52
C ILE A 622 8.69 10.56 -4.72
N TYR A 623 8.55 10.05 -5.94
CA TYR A 623 8.61 10.84 -7.17
C TYR A 623 7.55 11.94 -7.13
N SER A 624 6.28 11.60 -6.83
CA SER A 624 5.20 12.58 -6.68
C SER A 624 5.52 13.67 -5.65
N ALA A 625 6.11 13.34 -4.51
CA ALA A 625 6.50 14.33 -3.50
C ALA A 625 7.66 15.25 -3.96
N LEU A 626 8.53 14.75 -4.85
CA LEU A 626 9.64 15.52 -5.40
C LEU A 626 9.23 16.42 -6.57
N THR A 627 8.33 15.95 -7.44
CA THR A 627 8.00 16.60 -8.72
C THR A 627 6.61 17.25 -8.75
N GLY A 628 5.68 16.79 -7.92
CA GLY A 628 4.26 17.16 -7.98
C GLY A 628 3.45 16.33 -8.98
N GLU A 629 4.09 15.45 -9.76
CA GLU A 629 3.42 14.58 -10.73
C GLU A 629 2.53 13.56 -10.01
N LYS A 630 1.29 13.40 -10.48
CA LYS A 630 0.33 12.44 -9.93
C LYS A 630 0.27 11.20 -10.82
N PHE A 631 0.14 10.03 -10.20
CA PHE A 631 0.07 8.75 -10.92
C PHE A 631 -1.27 8.06 -10.74
N ASP A 632 -1.74 7.40 -11.79
CA ASP A 632 -2.72 6.33 -11.68
C ASP A 632 -1.99 5.08 -11.19
N TYR A 633 -2.02 4.84 -9.88
CA TYR A 633 -1.36 3.68 -9.27
C TYR A 633 -1.91 2.34 -9.76
N GLU A 634 -3.19 2.27 -10.12
CA GLU A 634 -3.80 1.03 -10.59
C GLU A 634 -3.17 0.60 -11.92
N GLN A 635 -3.15 1.53 -12.88
CA GLN A 635 -2.52 1.27 -14.18
C GLN A 635 -0.99 1.18 -14.09
N ALA A 636 -0.36 2.09 -13.34
CA ALA A 636 1.10 2.16 -13.25
C ALA A 636 1.68 0.88 -12.67
N LEU A 637 1.09 0.31 -11.61
CA LEU A 637 1.62 -0.91 -11.00
C LEU A 637 1.34 -2.18 -11.81
N GLN A 638 0.36 -2.18 -12.70
CA GLN A 638 0.09 -3.29 -13.61
C GLN A 638 0.99 -3.29 -14.86
N MET A 639 1.60 -2.16 -15.20
CA MET A 639 2.54 -2.12 -16.31
C MET A 639 3.74 -3.04 -16.04
N PRO A 640 4.26 -3.75 -17.06
CA PRO A 640 5.49 -4.52 -16.91
C PRO A 640 6.65 -3.60 -16.51
N ILE A 641 7.62 -4.17 -15.80
CA ILE A 641 8.89 -3.47 -15.55
C ILE A 641 9.67 -3.49 -16.86
N VAL A 642 9.81 -2.33 -17.50
CA VAL A 642 10.49 -2.19 -18.80
C VAL A 642 11.85 -1.54 -18.61
N ARG A 643 12.84 -1.99 -19.38
CA ARG A 643 14.15 -1.36 -19.48
C ARG A 643 14.02 0.02 -20.11
N SER A 644 14.71 1.02 -19.56
CA SER A 644 14.68 2.37 -20.17
C SER A 644 15.45 2.37 -21.49
N GLU A 645 14.82 2.83 -22.57
CA GLU A 645 15.48 3.01 -23.88
C GLU A 645 16.62 4.03 -23.83
N THR A 646 16.55 4.99 -22.89
CA THR A 646 17.54 6.06 -22.72
C THR A 646 18.69 5.68 -21.80
N LEU A 647 18.72 4.47 -21.22
CA LEU A 647 19.80 4.06 -20.29
C LEU A 647 21.17 4.14 -20.95
N THR A 648 21.30 3.73 -22.22
CA THR A 648 22.54 3.83 -22.99
C THR A 648 22.95 5.29 -23.20
N GLN A 649 22.01 6.13 -23.63
CA GLN A 649 22.24 7.58 -23.80
C GLN A 649 22.56 8.28 -22.48
N TRP A 650 21.99 7.82 -21.37
CA TRP A 650 22.25 8.33 -20.03
C TRP A 650 23.66 7.93 -19.55
N ARG A 651 24.10 6.68 -19.78
CA ARG A 651 25.47 6.23 -19.48
C ARG A 651 26.51 7.08 -20.22
N ASP A 652 26.21 7.44 -21.47
CA ASP A 652 27.09 8.29 -22.28
C ASP A 652 27.10 9.75 -21.81
N ARG A 653 25.96 10.27 -21.31
CA ARG A 653 25.82 11.66 -20.81
C ARG A 653 26.37 11.87 -19.40
N VAL A 654 26.35 10.85 -18.55
CA VAL A 654 26.76 10.93 -17.13
C VAL A 654 28.22 10.52 -16.94
N GLY A 655 29.00 10.41 -18.03
CA GLY A 655 30.46 10.30 -17.98
C GLY A 655 31.01 11.21 -16.89
N LEU A 656 31.51 10.58 -15.81
CA LEU A 656 31.87 11.21 -14.55
C LEU A 656 32.62 12.51 -14.83
N ASN A 657 32.04 13.64 -14.42
CA ASN A 657 32.62 14.99 -14.41
C ASN A 657 33.99 15.08 -15.09
N GLY A 658 34.01 15.58 -16.32
CA GLY A 658 35.25 15.97 -16.98
C GLY A 658 36.16 16.77 -16.04
N GLY A 659 37.37 16.25 -15.83
CA GLY A 659 38.54 17.01 -15.44
C GLY A 659 38.60 17.55 -14.00
N SER A 660 38.90 16.68 -13.04
CA SER A 660 39.87 17.04 -12.01
C SER A 660 41.15 16.25 -12.27
N ARG A 661 42.15 16.93 -12.84
CA ARG A 661 43.54 16.47 -12.87
C ARG A 661 44.05 16.38 -11.44
N ARG A 662 43.78 15.27 -10.76
CA ARG A 662 44.47 14.75 -9.57
C ARG A 662 43.84 13.42 -9.17
N TYR A 663 44.08 12.38 -9.94
CA TYR A 663 44.32 11.05 -9.39
C TYR A 663 45.19 10.31 -10.39
N HIS A 664 46.44 10.04 -9.98
CA HIS A 664 47.38 9.23 -10.73
C HIS A 664 46.82 7.81 -10.84
N HIS A 665 46.77 7.29 -12.07
CA HIS A 665 46.76 5.87 -12.37
C HIS A 665 48.03 5.22 -11.79
N SER A 666 47.99 4.74 -10.54
CA SER A 666 49.07 3.89 -10.03
C SER A 666 48.74 3.06 -8.79
N GLN A 667 47.48 2.63 -8.57
CA GLN A 667 47.16 1.60 -7.56
C GLN A 667 46.02 0.64 -7.98
N ALA A 668 45.63 0.63 -9.26
CA ALA A 668 44.72 -0.38 -9.82
C ALA A 668 45.45 -1.62 -10.35
N ALA A 669 46.70 -1.88 -9.91
CA ALA A 669 47.56 -2.92 -10.46
C ALA A 669 48.15 -3.90 -9.43
N GLU A 670 47.71 -3.92 -8.16
CA GLU A 670 48.36 -4.76 -7.14
C GLU A 670 47.44 -5.62 -6.25
N LEU A 671 46.17 -5.78 -6.59
CA LEU A 671 45.30 -6.76 -5.92
C LEU A 671 44.51 -7.62 -6.92
N GLU A 672 45.19 -8.04 -7.99
CA GLU A 672 45.10 -9.45 -8.38
C GLU A 672 45.78 -10.24 -7.26
N ILE A 673 44.95 -10.82 -6.38
CA ILE A 673 45.42 -11.84 -5.46
C ILE A 673 46.02 -12.95 -6.32
N GLN A 674 47.35 -12.99 -6.31
CA GLN A 674 48.15 -14.19 -6.20
C GLN A 674 47.30 -15.46 -6.14
N GLU A 675 47.18 -16.09 -7.29
CA GLU A 675 47.41 -17.52 -7.36
C GLU A 675 48.74 -17.82 -6.64
N ALA A 676 48.64 -18.44 -5.46
CA ALA A 676 49.70 -19.21 -4.83
C ALA A 676 49.00 -20.17 -3.86
N GLY A 677 48.99 -21.49 -4.06
CA GLY A 677 49.71 -22.25 -5.07
C GLY A 677 49.31 -23.73 -5.01
N ASP A 678 50.24 -24.53 -5.52
CA ASP A 678 50.22 -25.98 -5.80
C ASP A 678 49.51 -26.36 -7.11
N MET A 679 50.18 -26.81 -8.19
CA MET A 679 51.46 -27.52 -8.30
C MET A 679 52.00 -27.47 -9.75
N GLY A 680 53.31 -27.18 -9.89
CA GLY A 680 54.26 -27.93 -10.73
C GLY A 680 54.38 -27.62 -12.23
N ALA A 681 55.44 -26.87 -12.61
CA ALA A 681 56.44 -27.31 -13.59
C ALA A 681 57.53 -26.23 -13.84
N ASP A 682 58.75 -26.59 -13.43
CA ASP A 682 60.07 -26.33 -14.04
C ASP A 682 60.52 -24.90 -14.40
N TRP A 683 61.39 -24.34 -13.54
CA TRP A 683 62.00 -23.01 -13.66
C TRP A 683 63.37 -23.00 -14.38
N ASP A 684 63.93 -24.14 -14.77
CA ASP A 684 65.25 -24.19 -15.42
C ASP A 684 65.21 -24.00 -16.95
N ALA A 685 64.02 -24.03 -17.57
CA ALA A 685 63.84 -23.80 -19.01
C ALA A 685 63.75 -22.31 -19.43
N LEU A 686 63.61 -21.39 -18.47
CA LEU A 686 63.49 -19.94 -18.72
C LEU A 686 64.80 -19.16 -18.52
N ARG A 687 65.90 -19.84 -18.18
CA ARG A 687 67.25 -19.23 -18.05
C ARG A 687 68.21 -19.56 -19.19
N ALA A 688 67.84 -20.43 -20.13
CA ALA A 688 68.54 -20.64 -21.39
C ALA A 688 67.93 -19.75 -22.47
#